data_AF-A0A0P9MBZ6-F1
#
_entry.id   AF-A0A0P9MBZ6-F1
#
_cell.length_a   1.000
_cell.length_b   1.000
_cell.length_c   1.000
_cell.angle_alpha   90.00
_cell.angle_beta   90.00
_cell.angle_gamma   90.00
#
_symmetry.space_group_name_H-M   'P 1'
#
loop_
_entity.id
_entity.type
_entity.pdbx_description
1 polymer ?
#
loop_
_entity_poly.entity_id
_entity_poly.type
_entity_poly.pdbx_seq_one_letter_code
_entity_poly.pdbx_strand_id
1 'polypeptide(L)'
;MQHASLNRFHTGLLALLLLCVTLPALAQNSPAPQTDSTSSASPAVDAPSLDDLSEQLDQIRQKVTGSANDDLLSSLRQAALQVQKQADNLTARQAVDIEHLNDQLNILGPAQPDEAPSLTSQRKTLTAQKNALVDDERQTNTLSQSARDLATQIFNLRRSLFDSQISTRTASPLSSAFWSTLIRPTDDDLGRLNRLLVDVRQVLSSTLAPENRVQFISIVVAALFVWVVIRRVLERLLIWSMIRWLPEGRLRRSALALAVGLSTILTITVATSLLRWGIVRNAVLSNDVVNLLDQVQTLITFCAFIVGLGRALLMRAHASWRLPQIPDQIATALGRFPPALALALMIIGTQERINSVIASSLALTVAVNGLTALAVSLVFFYALVRYRRTRRRFELERPAGFVGLLPFIVAVWVGLSLLALLSGYLTLAYFLAVKLLWVSVVASTAYLLIACFGDICETLLSPKQPGGMALGSALGLSARHQAQASTVLAGIGRTLLLLTALLLAFLPSGSSPGDLLASFTQMDVTSKSLGNLNIVPSDILMALICLVVGLLGVRVLKEWFGERLLPETNMDAGMQASLVTLIGYIGFVLVVAVVMSTLKISLTNLTWVVSALSVGIGFGLQAIVQNFISGLILLTERPVKVGDWVSLAGVEGDIRRINVRATEIQMGDRSTVIVPNSQFITQNVRNVTMGNALGVVGITLTLPLETDVLQIRELLLQAFTEHEAILDTPAPSVTFKDLTNTGLIISASGYVNSPRSVGGARSDLLFTVLGRLRELGVALSAPQSMVLINEGAGKETPEENP
;
A
#
# COMPACT_ATOMS: atom_id res chain seq x y z
N MET A 1 -46.89 21.69 -14.79
CA MET A 1 -46.65 21.73 -13.32
C MET A 1 -45.20 21.45 -12.87
N GLN A 2 -44.28 20.98 -13.72
CA GLN A 2 -42.91 20.52 -13.34
C GLN A 2 -41.85 21.62 -13.09
N HIS A 3 -42.01 22.83 -13.64
CA HIS A 3 -41.06 23.94 -13.41
C HIS A 3 -41.35 24.74 -12.12
N ALA A 4 -42.60 24.75 -11.67
CA ALA A 4 -43.04 25.56 -10.52
C ALA A 4 -42.53 25.01 -9.17
N SER A 5 -42.40 23.68 -9.00
CA SER A 5 -41.90 23.09 -7.74
C SER A 5 -40.38 23.17 -7.59
N LEU A 6 -39.64 23.22 -8.72
CA LEU A 6 -38.18 23.34 -8.76
C LEU A 6 -37.74 24.75 -8.37
N ASN A 7 -38.40 25.76 -8.93
CA ASN A 7 -38.16 27.14 -8.52
C ASN A 7 -38.57 27.34 -7.08
N ARG A 8 -39.70 26.77 -6.60
CA ARG A 8 -40.13 26.89 -5.19
C ARG A 8 -39.16 26.28 -4.18
N PHE A 9 -38.51 25.15 -4.50
CA PHE A 9 -37.49 24.56 -3.64
C PHE A 9 -36.19 25.37 -3.66
N HIS A 10 -35.75 25.84 -4.84
CA HIS A 10 -34.59 26.71 -4.95
C HIS A 10 -34.83 28.06 -4.27
N THR A 11 -36.00 28.67 -4.43
CA THR A 11 -36.38 29.91 -3.74
C THR A 11 -36.56 29.68 -2.25
N GLY A 12 -37.06 28.53 -1.80
CA GLY A 12 -37.16 28.19 -0.38
C GLY A 12 -35.81 27.98 0.28
N LEU A 13 -34.90 27.25 -0.37
CA LEU A 13 -33.52 27.06 0.10
C LEU A 13 -32.74 28.39 0.05
N LEU A 14 -32.89 29.18 -1.02
CA LEU A 14 -32.21 30.46 -1.20
C LEU A 14 -32.80 31.54 -0.28
N ALA A 15 -34.10 31.52 0.02
CA ALA A 15 -34.72 32.37 1.04
C ALA A 15 -34.27 32.00 2.45
N LEU A 16 -34.19 30.70 2.77
CA LEU A 16 -33.68 30.22 4.07
C LEU A 16 -32.17 30.54 4.24
N LEU A 17 -31.40 30.48 3.15
CA LEU A 17 -29.98 30.88 3.11
C LEU A 17 -29.78 32.40 3.13
N LEU A 18 -30.65 33.20 2.51
CA LEU A 18 -30.64 34.67 2.56
C LEU A 18 -31.08 35.22 3.93
N LEU A 19 -32.02 34.54 4.60
CA LEU A 19 -32.48 34.93 5.93
C LEU A 19 -31.32 34.87 6.94
N CYS A 20 -30.43 33.88 6.84
CA CYS A 20 -29.24 33.76 7.68
C CYS A 20 -28.17 34.84 7.43
N VAL A 21 -28.13 35.44 6.24
CA VAL A 21 -27.11 36.45 5.86
C VAL A 21 -27.56 37.88 6.18
N THR A 22 -28.86 38.15 6.31
CA THR A 22 -29.42 39.52 6.31
C THR A 22 -29.85 40.05 7.68
N LEU A 23 -29.78 39.24 8.75
CA LEU A 23 -30.36 39.61 10.05
C LEU A 23 -29.54 40.50 11.03
N PRO A 24 -28.26 40.89 10.81
CA PRO A 24 -27.62 41.86 11.72
C PRO A 24 -27.69 43.33 11.22
N ALA A 25 -28.43 43.65 10.15
CA ALA A 25 -28.34 44.96 9.50
C ALA A 25 -29.25 46.08 10.06
N LEU A 26 -29.89 45.90 11.21
CA LEU A 26 -30.81 46.90 11.79
C LEU A 26 -30.48 47.20 13.26
N ALA A 27 -29.36 47.89 13.51
CA ALA A 27 -29.18 48.70 14.71
C ALA A 27 -28.09 49.77 14.47
N GLN A 28 -28.45 51.05 14.57
CA GLN A 28 -27.59 52.21 14.36
C GLN A 28 -26.85 52.65 15.64
N ASN A 29 -25.58 53.01 15.44
CA ASN A 29 -24.66 53.92 16.12
C ASN A 29 -24.92 54.48 17.54
N SER A 30 -23.87 54.39 18.37
CA SER A 30 -23.34 55.49 19.19
C SER A 30 -21.81 55.29 19.44
N PRO A 31 -20.98 56.36 19.53
CA PRO A 31 -19.52 56.24 19.61
C PRO A 31 -18.96 56.43 21.05
N ALA A 32 -17.89 55.71 21.39
CA ALA A 32 -16.99 55.99 22.53
C ALA A 32 -15.63 55.27 22.31
N PRO A 33 -14.56 55.57 23.09
CA PRO A 33 -13.37 56.33 22.66
C PRO A 33 -12.15 55.46 22.32
N GLN A 34 -11.21 56.07 21.58
CA GLN A 34 -9.93 55.50 21.17
C GLN A 34 -8.95 55.41 22.35
N THR A 35 -8.29 54.26 22.51
CA THR A 35 -7.07 54.10 23.30
C THR A 35 -5.92 53.80 22.36
N ASP A 36 -4.89 54.65 22.43
CA ASP A 36 -3.63 54.52 21.71
C ASP A 36 -2.89 53.24 22.12
N SER A 37 -2.47 52.46 21.12
CA SER A 37 -1.47 51.42 21.29
C SER A 37 -0.26 51.76 20.43
N THR A 38 0.79 52.25 21.09
CA THR A 38 2.13 52.45 20.56
C THR A 38 2.71 51.17 19.98
N SER A 39 3.18 51.25 18.74
CA SER A 39 3.95 50.23 18.04
C SER A 39 5.34 50.05 18.67
N SER A 40 5.70 48.82 19.04
CA SER A 40 7.10 48.41 19.24
C SER A 40 7.57 47.57 18.06
N ALA A 41 8.69 47.99 17.48
CA ALA A 41 9.36 47.39 16.34
C ALA A 41 10.05 46.07 16.73
N SER A 42 10.02 45.08 15.84
CA SER A 42 10.83 43.87 15.93
C SER A 42 12.31 44.16 15.65
N PRO A 43 13.26 43.67 16.46
CA PRO A 43 14.64 43.49 16.05
C PRO A 43 14.89 42.07 15.53
N ALA A 44 16.02 41.95 14.84
CA ALA A 44 16.48 40.83 14.03
C ALA A 44 16.68 39.52 14.80
N VAL A 45 16.60 38.42 14.05
CA VAL A 45 16.63 37.03 14.50
C VAL A 45 18.05 36.61 14.91
N ASP A 46 18.31 36.66 16.21
CA ASP A 46 19.25 35.75 16.87
C ASP A 46 18.52 34.42 17.17
N ALA A 47 19.26 33.31 17.22
CA ALA A 47 18.68 32.03 17.61
C ALA A 47 18.12 32.13 19.04
N PRO A 48 16.88 31.67 19.31
CA PRO A 48 16.25 31.86 20.61
C PRO A 48 17.06 31.17 21.69
N SER A 49 17.32 31.88 22.79
CA SER A 49 17.99 31.37 23.97
C SER A 49 17.06 30.44 24.78
N LEU A 50 17.62 29.69 25.73
CA LEU A 50 16.84 28.83 26.64
C LEU A 50 15.78 29.64 27.40
N ASP A 51 16.14 30.85 27.83
CA ASP A 51 15.24 31.76 28.55
C ASP A 51 14.07 32.20 27.67
N ASP A 52 14.32 32.54 26.40
CA ASP A 52 13.27 32.93 25.45
C ASP A 52 12.24 31.81 25.23
N LEU A 53 12.71 30.56 25.14
CA LEU A 53 11.82 29.39 24.96
C LEU A 53 11.02 29.10 26.22
N SER A 54 11.61 29.29 27.40
CA SER A 54 10.93 29.15 28.69
C SER A 54 9.80 30.17 28.83
N GLU A 55 10.07 31.44 28.49
CA GLU A 55 9.08 32.51 28.56
C GLU A 55 7.94 32.29 27.57
N GLN A 56 8.24 31.84 26.35
CA GLN A 56 7.21 31.46 25.37
C GLN A 56 6.32 30.33 25.90
N LEU A 57 6.89 29.31 26.53
CA LEU A 57 6.11 28.19 27.07
C LEU A 57 5.20 28.63 28.22
N ASP A 58 5.66 29.52 29.09
CA ASP A 58 4.87 30.08 30.18
C ASP A 58 3.74 30.99 29.68
N GLN A 59 3.99 31.80 28.65
CA GLN A 59 2.93 32.57 27.98
C GLN A 59 1.85 31.66 27.38
N ILE A 60 2.24 30.53 26.78
CA ILE A 60 1.29 29.53 26.28
C ILE A 60 0.49 28.96 27.45
N ARG A 61 1.15 28.57 28.55
CA ARG A 61 0.50 28.02 29.75
C ARG A 61 -0.54 28.97 30.34
N GLN A 62 -0.23 30.26 30.40
CA GLN A 62 -1.13 31.30 30.90
C GLN A 62 -2.33 31.54 29.97
N LYS A 63 -2.15 31.37 28.65
CA LYS A 63 -3.25 31.49 27.67
C LYS A 63 -4.17 30.27 27.66
N VAL A 64 -3.69 29.08 28.06
CA VAL A 64 -4.53 27.87 28.18
C VAL A 64 -5.53 27.99 29.34
N THR A 65 -5.19 28.72 30.40
CA THR A 65 -6.08 28.90 31.57
C THR A 65 -7.16 29.97 31.36
N GLY A 66 -6.99 30.85 30.36
CA GLY A 66 -8.00 31.82 29.92
C GLY A 66 -9.05 31.17 28.99
N SER A 67 -10.31 31.55 29.15
CA SER A 67 -11.50 31.02 28.45
C SER A 67 -11.25 30.60 26.99
N ALA A 68 -11.34 29.29 26.71
CA ALA A 68 -10.73 28.71 25.52
C ALA A 68 -11.74 28.29 24.43
N ASN A 69 -11.58 28.85 23.22
CA ASN A 69 -12.22 28.39 21.99
C ASN A 69 -11.37 27.27 21.34
N ASP A 70 -11.97 26.33 20.59
CA ASP A 70 -11.25 25.17 20.02
C ASP A 70 -10.12 25.61 19.06
N ASP A 71 -10.36 26.67 18.28
CA ASP A 71 -9.37 27.25 17.38
C ASP A 71 -8.16 27.83 18.13
N LEU A 72 -8.39 28.48 19.27
CA LEU A 72 -7.34 29.03 20.13
C LEU A 72 -6.53 27.91 20.78
N LEU A 73 -7.17 26.84 21.25
CA LEU A 73 -6.45 25.66 21.75
C LEU A 73 -5.64 24.98 20.64
N SER A 74 -6.13 24.99 19.40
CA SER A 74 -5.38 24.43 18.26
C SER A 74 -4.08 25.19 17.99
N SER A 75 -4.12 26.53 18.02
CA SER A 75 -2.95 27.37 17.80
C SER A 75 -1.98 27.32 18.98
N LEU A 76 -2.47 27.28 20.22
CA LEU A 76 -1.64 27.07 21.40
C LEU A 76 -0.94 25.70 21.38
N ARG A 77 -1.61 24.65 20.89
CA ARG A 77 -0.96 23.34 20.69
C ARG A 77 0.16 23.42 19.66
N GLN A 78 -0.07 24.11 18.55
CA GLN A 78 0.96 24.30 17.52
C GLN A 78 2.15 25.12 18.05
N ALA A 79 1.89 26.17 18.82
CA ALA A 79 2.92 26.95 19.47
C ALA A 79 3.74 26.10 20.45
N ALA A 80 3.10 25.26 21.26
CA ALA A 80 3.80 24.34 22.17
C ALA A 80 4.67 23.31 21.42
N LEU A 81 4.18 22.76 20.30
CA LEU A 81 4.96 21.86 19.44
C LEU A 81 6.11 22.59 18.74
N GLN A 82 5.96 23.88 18.46
CA GLN A 82 7.02 24.70 17.89
C GLN A 82 8.12 24.97 18.91
N VAL A 83 7.77 25.29 20.16
CA VAL A 83 8.73 25.40 21.28
C VAL A 83 9.46 24.07 21.50
N GLN A 84 8.74 22.94 21.47
CA GLN A 84 9.37 21.61 21.55
C GLN A 84 10.42 21.42 20.44
N LYS A 85 10.05 21.72 19.19
CA LYS A 85 10.97 21.57 18.04
C LYS A 85 12.18 22.50 18.15
N GLN A 86 12.00 23.70 18.69
CA GLN A 86 13.10 24.64 18.91
C GLN A 86 14.03 24.15 20.03
N ALA A 87 13.47 23.64 21.13
CA ALA A 87 14.24 23.03 22.21
C ALA A 87 15.04 21.81 21.72
N ASP A 88 14.43 20.90 20.95
CA ASP A 88 15.11 19.73 20.39
C ASP A 88 16.29 20.13 19.48
N ASN A 89 16.16 21.23 18.71
CA ASN A 89 17.25 21.77 17.90
C ASN A 89 18.37 22.39 18.74
N LEU A 90 18.05 23.02 19.88
CA LEU A 90 19.06 23.53 20.82
C LEU A 90 19.81 22.38 21.49
N THR A 91 19.10 21.34 21.94
CA THR A 91 19.72 20.12 22.49
C THR A 91 20.70 19.51 21.49
N ALA A 92 20.32 19.43 20.22
CA ALA A 92 21.20 18.89 19.18
C ALA A 92 22.49 19.73 18.96
N ARG A 93 22.42 21.06 19.15
CA ARG A 93 23.61 21.93 19.08
C ARG A 93 24.48 21.80 20.33
N GLN A 94 23.88 21.82 21.51
CA GLN A 94 24.57 21.63 22.78
C GLN A 94 25.32 20.29 22.82
N ALA A 95 24.73 19.22 22.28
CA ALA A 95 25.39 17.92 22.17
C ALA A 95 26.70 17.98 21.36
N VAL A 96 26.71 18.73 20.26
CA VAL A 96 27.92 18.95 19.43
C VAL A 96 28.96 19.78 20.19
N ASP A 97 28.54 20.82 20.90
CA ASP A 97 29.45 21.66 21.69
C ASP A 97 30.07 20.89 22.88
N ILE A 98 29.29 20.01 23.52
CA ILE A 98 29.76 19.10 24.57
C ILE A 98 30.78 18.11 24.00
N GLU A 99 30.53 17.55 22.82
CA GLU A 99 31.47 16.66 22.13
C GLU A 99 32.79 17.36 21.81
N HIS A 100 32.74 18.59 21.30
CA HIS A 100 33.93 19.40 21.02
C HIS A 100 34.74 19.72 22.29
N LEU A 101 34.09 20.04 23.42
CA LEU A 101 34.78 20.20 24.71
C LEU A 101 35.35 18.88 25.23
N ASN A 102 34.69 17.76 24.95
CA ASN A 102 35.17 16.44 25.33
C ASN A 102 36.44 16.07 24.54
N ASP A 103 36.50 16.40 23.25
CA ASP A 103 37.68 16.23 22.41
C ASP A 103 38.85 17.10 22.91
N GLN A 104 38.60 18.36 23.28
CA GLN A 104 39.61 19.23 23.87
C GLN A 104 40.13 18.67 25.21
N LEU A 105 39.26 18.13 26.05
CA LEU A 105 39.66 17.48 27.31
C LEU A 105 40.43 16.18 27.08
N ASN A 106 40.09 15.40 26.05
CA ASN A 106 40.79 14.18 25.67
C ASN A 106 42.22 14.47 25.18
N ILE A 107 42.43 15.58 24.47
CA ILE A 107 43.78 16.04 24.06
C ILE A 107 44.64 16.39 25.28
N LEU A 108 44.06 16.94 26.36
CA LEU A 108 44.79 17.27 27.60
C LEU A 108 45.12 16.06 28.50
N GLY A 109 44.48 14.91 28.31
CA GLY A 109 44.75 13.68 29.07
C GLY A 109 44.38 13.73 30.57
N PRO A 110 44.54 12.59 31.29
CA PRO A 110 44.23 12.49 32.72
C PRO A 110 45.27 13.22 33.59
N ALA A 111 44.86 13.64 34.79
CA ALA A 111 45.71 14.38 35.72
C ALA A 111 46.93 13.56 36.17
N GLN A 112 48.13 14.14 36.03
CA GLN A 112 49.40 13.54 36.47
C GLN A 112 49.98 14.30 37.68
N PRO A 113 50.72 13.62 38.58
CA PRO A 113 51.20 14.23 39.83
C PRO A 113 52.27 15.34 39.69
N ASP A 114 52.95 15.48 38.54
CA ASP A 114 54.03 16.46 38.29
C ASP A 114 53.70 17.50 37.18
N GLU A 115 52.43 17.88 37.05
CA GLU A 115 51.94 18.71 35.93
C GLU A 115 52.06 20.23 36.16
N ALA A 116 52.29 21.01 35.10
CA ALA A 116 52.37 22.47 35.15
C ALA A 116 51.03 23.10 35.61
N PRO A 117 51.04 24.12 36.49
CA PRO A 117 49.81 24.71 37.08
C PRO A 117 48.88 25.36 36.06
N SER A 118 49.39 25.73 34.88
CA SER A 118 48.62 26.26 33.75
C SER A 118 47.69 25.21 33.14
N LEU A 119 48.16 23.96 32.96
CA LEU A 119 47.37 22.87 32.38
C LEU A 119 46.25 22.42 33.34
N THR A 120 46.53 22.39 34.64
CA THR A 120 45.52 22.12 35.67
C THR A 120 44.43 23.18 35.69
N SER A 121 44.79 24.46 35.51
CA SER A 121 43.83 25.57 35.43
C SER A 121 43.00 25.52 34.15
N GLN A 122 43.60 25.14 33.03
CA GLN A 122 42.93 25.00 31.73
C GLN A 122 41.99 23.79 31.71
N ARG A 123 42.40 22.64 32.28
CA ARG A 123 41.53 21.47 32.46
C ARG A 123 40.34 21.80 33.35
N LYS A 124 40.55 22.57 34.44
CA LYS A 124 39.47 22.98 35.36
C LYS A 124 38.47 23.93 34.69
N THR A 125 38.92 24.87 33.87
CA THR A 125 38.04 25.80 33.13
C THR A 125 37.23 25.10 32.05
N LEU A 126 37.85 24.24 31.24
CA LEU A 126 37.14 23.42 30.24
C LEU A 126 36.14 22.45 30.88
N THR A 127 36.48 21.84 32.01
CA THR A 127 35.56 20.98 32.76
C THR A 127 34.38 21.78 33.32
N ALA A 128 34.60 23.00 33.81
CA ALA A 128 33.53 23.88 34.27
C ALA A 128 32.60 24.31 33.13
N GLN A 129 33.14 24.64 31.96
CA GLN A 129 32.36 24.96 30.76
C GLN A 129 31.53 23.76 30.28
N LYS A 130 32.12 22.56 30.26
CA LYS A 130 31.40 21.33 29.92
C LYS A 130 30.25 21.07 30.87
N ASN A 131 30.50 21.17 32.18
CA ASN A 131 29.45 20.91 33.18
C ASN A 131 28.31 21.93 33.07
N ALA A 132 28.60 23.20 32.79
CA ALA A 132 27.58 24.21 32.54
C ALA A 132 26.72 23.86 31.30
N LEU A 133 27.34 23.48 30.18
CA LEU A 133 26.60 23.07 28.98
C LEU A 133 25.78 21.79 29.17
N VAL A 134 26.26 20.83 29.97
CA VAL A 134 25.49 19.63 30.33
C VAL A 134 24.28 19.99 31.20
N ASP A 135 24.40 20.96 32.09
CA ASP A 135 23.27 21.43 32.89
C ASP A 135 22.25 22.21 32.05
N ASP A 136 22.70 23.03 31.09
CA ASP A 136 21.84 23.69 30.09
C ASP A 136 21.13 22.66 29.19
N GLU A 137 21.82 21.59 28.78
CA GLU A 137 21.24 20.48 28.01
C GLU A 137 20.13 19.76 28.80
N ARG A 138 20.34 19.53 30.10
CA ARG A 138 19.30 18.97 30.98
C ARG A 138 18.08 19.88 31.06
N GLN A 139 18.28 21.18 31.21
CA GLN A 139 17.19 22.16 31.25
C GLN A 139 16.45 22.27 29.91
N THR A 140 17.17 22.20 28.79
CA THR A 140 16.57 22.21 27.45
C THR A 140 15.73 20.94 27.23
N ASN A 141 16.21 19.79 27.69
CA ASN A 141 15.47 18.53 27.64
C ASN A 141 14.21 18.54 28.51
N THR A 142 14.26 19.09 29.72
CA THR A 142 13.07 19.23 30.58
C THR A 142 12.07 20.21 29.99
N LEU A 143 12.55 21.28 29.34
CA LEU A 143 11.71 22.23 28.62
C LEU A 143 11.01 21.58 27.41
N SER A 144 11.73 20.79 26.61
CA SER A 144 11.15 20.01 25.50
C SER A 144 10.06 19.04 26.00
N GLN A 145 10.33 18.31 27.09
CA GLN A 145 9.35 17.44 27.72
C GLN A 145 8.12 18.21 28.22
N SER A 146 8.33 19.35 28.88
CA SER A 146 7.25 20.20 29.40
C SER A 146 6.38 20.76 28.26
N ALA A 147 6.99 21.16 27.15
CA ALA A 147 6.28 21.62 25.94
C ALA A 147 5.43 20.50 25.33
N ARG A 148 5.96 19.27 25.27
CA ARG A 148 5.25 18.08 24.79
C ARG A 148 4.07 17.70 25.71
N ASP A 149 4.27 17.76 27.02
CA ASP A 149 3.22 17.48 28.00
C ASP A 149 2.11 18.51 27.93
N LEU A 150 2.46 19.79 27.81
CA LEU A 150 1.50 20.87 27.63
C LEU A 150 0.71 20.70 26.32
N ALA A 151 1.37 20.34 25.21
CA ALA A 151 0.67 20.04 23.95
C ALA A 151 -0.30 18.84 24.09
N THR A 152 0.05 17.85 24.90
CA THR A 152 -0.78 16.68 25.19
C THR A 152 -1.96 17.04 26.08
N GLN A 153 -1.76 17.90 27.09
CA GLN A 153 -2.83 18.43 27.94
C GLN A 153 -3.83 19.25 27.12
N ILE A 154 -3.35 20.14 26.26
CA ILE A 154 -4.20 20.89 25.33
C ILE A 154 -5.00 19.94 24.43
N PHE A 155 -4.38 18.88 23.91
CA PHE A 155 -5.09 17.88 23.11
C PHE A 155 -6.20 17.17 23.90
N ASN A 156 -5.93 16.77 25.15
CA ASN A 156 -6.91 16.11 26.00
C ASN A 156 -8.05 17.07 26.41
N LEU A 157 -7.75 18.34 26.66
CA LEU A 157 -8.74 19.39 26.91
C LEU A 157 -9.64 19.61 25.68
N ARG A 158 -9.07 19.69 24.48
CA ARG A 158 -9.85 19.77 23.24
C ARG A 158 -10.75 18.56 23.06
N ARG A 159 -10.22 17.36 23.35
CA ARG A 159 -10.98 16.11 23.28
C ARG A 159 -12.12 16.08 24.30
N SER A 160 -11.91 16.50 25.54
CA SER A 160 -12.96 16.54 26.54
C SER A 160 -14.03 17.60 26.24
N LEU A 161 -13.63 18.76 25.72
CA LEU A 161 -14.56 19.77 25.21
C LEU A 161 -15.39 19.20 24.05
N PHE A 162 -14.77 18.47 23.12
CA PHE A 162 -15.46 17.81 22.03
C PHE A 162 -16.44 16.72 22.52
N ASP A 163 -16.04 15.89 23.49
CA ASP A 163 -16.89 14.83 24.06
C ASP A 163 -18.09 15.42 24.83
N SER A 164 -17.87 16.51 25.57
CA SER A 164 -18.92 17.28 26.24
C SER A 164 -19.87 17.93 25.21
N GLN A 165 -19.34 18.43 24.11
CA GLN A 165 -20.14 19.04 23.04
C GLN A 165 -20.95 18.01 22.25
N ILE A 166 -20.49 16.76 22.09
CA ILE A 166 -21.27 15.70 21.41
C ILE A 166 -22.45 15.23 22.26
N SER A 167 -22.30 15.20 23.58
CA SER A 167 -23.28 14.62 24.50
C SER A 167 -24.32 15.62 25.01
N THR A 168 -24.09 16.93 24.87
CA THR A 168 -24.99 17.98 25.34
C THR A 168 -26.18 18.17 24.38
N ARG A 169 -27.40 18.09 24.92
CA ARG A 169 -28.64 18.40 24.18
C ARG A 169 -28.79 19.92 24.07
N THR A 170 -28.88 20.43 22.83
CA THR A 170 -29.24 21.82 22.55
C THR A 170 -30.67 21.89 21.99
N ALA A 171 -31.29 23.07 22.06
CA ALA A 171 -32.61 23.31 21.47
C ALA A 171 -32.64 22.90 19.99
N SER A 172 -33.61 22.05 19.61
CA SER A 172 -33.77 21.54 18.24
C SER A 172 -34.08 22.67 17.25
N PRO A 173 -33.68 22.58 15.97
CA PRO A 173 -34.02 23.59 14.94
C PRO A 173 -35.52 23.81 14.72
N LEU A 174 -36.37 22.89 15.20
CA LEU A 174 -37.83 23.01 15.20
C LEU A 174 -38.37 23.85 16.37
N SER A 175 -37.55 24.19 17.35
CA SER A 175 -37.95 24.95 18.54
C SER A 175 -37.72 26.46 18.36
N SER A 176 -38.60 27.30 18.91
CA SER A 176 -38.44 28.76 18.89
C SER A 176 -37.20 29.23 19.66
N ALA A 177 -36.78 28.47 20.68
CA ALA A 177 -35.57 28.72 21.47
C ALA A 177 -34.30 28.71 20.59
N PHE A 178 -34.19 27.78 19.64
CA PHE A 178 -33.07 27.73 18.68
C PHE A 178 -32.99 28.99 17.81
N TRP A 179 -34.14 29.50 17.36
CA TRP A 179 -34.16 30.71 16.54
C TRP A 179 -33.88 31.96 17.37
N SER A 180 -34.28 32.00 18.64
CA SER A 180 -33.98 33.14 19.52
C SER A 180 -32.48 33.35 19.76
N THR A 181 -31.66 32.29 19.76
CA THR A 181 -30.20 32.42 19.90
C THR A 181 -29.51 32.89 18.62
N LEU A 182 -30.09 32.65 17.44
CA LEU A 182 -29.65 33.25 16.18
C LEU A 182 -30.08 34.72 16.05
N ILE A 183 -31.25 35.07 16.59
CA ILE A 183 -31.91 36.37 16.39
C ILE A 183 -31.48 37.41 17.44
N ARG A 184 -31.06 36.98 18.64
CA ARG A 184 -30.48 37.84 19.68
C ARG A 184 -29.06 37.36 20.02
N PRO A 185 -28.06 37.70 19.20
CA PRO A 185 -26.66 37.45 19.56
C PRO A 185 -26.34 38.21 20.85
N THR A 186 -25.39 37.71 21.63
CA THR A 186 -24.88 38.42 22.82
C THR A 186 -24.40 39.82 22.41
N ASP A 187 -24.59 40.84 23.26
CA ASP A 187 -24.14 42.21 22.96
C ASP A 187 -22.63 42.27 22.60
N ASP A 188 -21.83 41.38 23.21
CA ASP A 188 -20.41 41.17 22.89
C ASP A 188 -20.17 40.61 21.48
N ASP A 189 -20.99 39.66 21.02
CA ASP A 189 -20.90 39.09 19.66
C ASP A 189 -21.23 40.16 18.61
N LEU A 190 -22.23 41.01 18.89
CA LEU A 190 -22.59 42.15 18.04
C LEU A 190 -21.46 43.19 17.97
N GLY A 191 -20.83 43.51 19.10
CA GLY A 191 -19.70 44.45 19.14
C GLY A 191 -18.49 43.97 18.32
N ARG A 192 -18.15 42.68 18.41
CA ARG A 192 -17.04 42.09 17.63
C ARG A 192 -17.37 41.98 16.14
N LEU A 193 -18.60 41.61 15.79
CA LEU A 193 -19.06 41.58 14.40
C LEU A 193 -19.07 42.97 13.77
N ASN A 194 -19.46 43.99 14.54
CA ASN A 194 -19.43 45.37 14.07
C ASN A 194 -17.99 45.86 13.84
N ARG A 195 -17.03 45.49 14.70
CA ARG A 195 -15.60 45.77 14.46
C ARG A 195 -15.10 45.15 13.15
N LEU A 196 -15.39 43.87 12.91
CA LEU A 196 -15.03 43.21 11.66
C LEU A 196 -15.71 43.88 10.45
N LEU A 197 -16.97 44.30 10.57
CA LEU A 197 -17.67 45.02 9.50
C LEU A 197 -17.05 46.39 9.22
N VAL A 198 -16.59 47.12 10.24
CA VAL A 198 -15.88 48.39 10.08
C VAL A 198 -14.57 48.16 9.34
N ASP A 199 -13.77 47.17 9.75
CA ASP A 199 -12.51 46.82 9.09
C ASP A 199 -12.73 46.43 7.63
N VAL A 200 -13.74 45.59 7.34
CA VAL A 200 -14.10 45.21 5.97
C VAL A 200 -14.57 46.41 5.15
N ARG A 201 -15.36 47.33 5.73
CA ARG A 201 -15.79 48.56 5.06
C ARG A 201 -14.62 49.49 4.77
N GLN A 202 -13.64 49.56 5.68
CA GLN A 202 -12.41 50.35 5.50
C GLN A 202 -11.51 49.77 4.40
N VAL A 203 -11.41 48.44 4.32
CA VAL A 203 -10.73 47.75 3.20
C VAL A 203 -11.47 48.01 1.88
N LEU A 204 -12.81 47.98 1.89
CA LEU A 204 -13.61 48.23 0.69
C LEU A 204 -13.52 49.68 0.22
N SER A 205 -13.50 50.66 1.14
CA SER A 205 -13.35 52.07 0.79
C SER A 205 -11.94 52.41 0.30
N SER A 206 -10.90 51.80 0.88
CA SER A 206 -9.50 51.97 0.45
C SER A 206 -9.21 51.31 -0.90
N THR A 207 -9.80 50.14 -1.17
CA THR A 207 -9.69 49.48 -2.49
C THR A 207 -10.47 50.21 -3.60
N LEU A 208 -11.60 50.84 -3.27
CA LEU A 208 -12.42 51.63 -4.21
C LEU A 208 -12.05 53.12 -4.25
N ALA A 209 -11.02 53.55 -3.52
CA ALA A 209 -10.51 54.92 -3.56
C ALA A 209 -10.12 55.32 -5.00
N PRO A 210 -10.27 56.59 -5.39
CA PRO A 210 -10.06 57.04 -6.77
C PRO A 210 -8.71 56.62 -7.37
N GLU A 211 -7.66 56.59 -6.55
CA GLU A 211 -6.30 56.19 -6.93
C GLU A 211 -6.17 54.69 -7.26
N ASN A 212 -6.88 53.83 -6.53
CA ASN A 212 -6.79 52.37 -6.65
C ASN A 212 -7.94 51.74 -7.48
N ARG A 213 -9.01 52.49 -7.75
CA ARG A 213 -10.24 52.01 -8.37
C ARG A 213 -10.02 51.42 -9.76
N VAL A 214 -9.20 52.04 -10.60
CA VAL A 214 -8.92 51.56 -11.97
C VAL A 214 -8.15 50.23 -11.92
N GLN A 215 -7.20 50.11 -11.01
CA GLN A 215 -6.43 48.88 -10.81
C GLN A 215 -7.28 47.75 -10.23
N PHE A 216 -8.16 48.04 -9.27
CA PHE A 216 -9.06 47.04 -8.72
C PHE A 216 -10.07 46.55 -9.77
N ILE A 217 -10.67 47.46 -10.54
CA ILE A 217 -11.61 47.10 -11.63
C ILE A 217 -10.89 46.26 -12.69
N SER A 218 -9.65 46.59 -13.07
CA SER A 218 -8.91 45.79 -14.05
C SER A 218 -8.61 44.37 -13.54
N ILE A 219 -8.31 44.21 -12.25
CA ILE A 219 -8.13 42.90 -11.60
C ILE A 219 -9.45 42.11 -11.56
N VAL A 220 -10.59 42.75 -11.26
CA VAL A 220 -11.91 42.10 -11.29
C VAL A 220 -12.26 41.63 -12.70
N VAL A 221 -12.02 42.48 -13.71
CA VAL A 221 -12.23 42.12 -15.12
C VAL A 221 -11.29 40.97 -15.53
N ALA A 222 -10.02 41.01 -15.12
CA ALA A 222 -9.06 39.94 -15.37
C ALA A 222 -9.49 38.62 -14.70
N ALA A 223 -9.96 38.66 -13.45
CA ALA A 223 -10.48 37.48 -12.75
C ALA A 223 -11.71 36.89 -13.45
N LEU A 224 -12.63 37.72 -13.92
CA LEU A 224 -13.81 37.28 -14.66
C LEU A 224 -13.44 36.72 -16.05
N PHE A 225 -12.45 37.32 -16.71
CA PHE A 225 -11.87 36.82 -17.95
C PHE A 225 -11.22 35.44 -17.75
N VAL A 226 -10.44 35.26 -16.68
CA VAL A 226 -9.85 33.95 -16.31
C VAL A 226 -10.95 32.91 -16.08
N TRP A 227 -11.98 33.26 -15.31
CA TRP A 227 -13.03 32.33 -14.93
C TRP A 227 -13.92 31.90 -16.10
N VAL A 228 -14.27 32.82 -17.02
CA VAL A 228 -15.22 32.56 -18.11
C VAL A 228 -14.52 32.20 -19.41
N VAL A 229 -13.56 33.03 -19.85
CA VAL A 229 -12.94 32.92 -21.17
C VAL A 229 -11.80 31.90 -21.13
N ILE A 230 -10.80 32.10 -20.25
CA ILE A 230 -9.64 31.20 -20.17
C ILE A 230 -10.09 29.79 -19.83
N ARG A 231 -11.07 29.61 -18.95
CA ARG A 231 -11.65 28.27 -18.68
C ARG A 231 -12.20 27.58 -19.93
N ARG A 232 -12.99 28.27 -20.75
CA ARG A 232 -13.56 27.68 -21.98
C ARG A 232 -12.47 27.37 -23.00
N VAL A 233 -11.49 28.25 -23.14
CA VAL A 233 -10.34 28.05 -24.04
C VAL A 233 -9.48 26.89 -23.56
N LEU A 234 -9.15 26.83 -22.26
CA LEU A 234 -8.37 25.76 -21.65
C LEU A 234 -9.07 24.41 -21.78
N GLU A 235 -10.38 24.33 -21.53
CA GLU A 235 -11.15 23.10 -21.72
C GLU A 235 -11.11 22.65 -23.20
N ARG A 236 -11.26 23.58 -24.16
CA ARG A 236 -11.17 23.26 -25.60
C ARG A 236 -9.77 22.82 -26.02
N LEU A 237 -8.73 23.50 -25.54
CA LEU A 237 -7.33 23.15 -25.80
C LEU A 237 -6.98 21.80 -25.19
N LEU A 238 -7.39 21.53 -23.96
CA LEU A 238 -7.17 20.24 -23.30
C LEU A 238 -7.88 19.12 -24.07
N ILE A 239 -9.13 19.33 -24.49
CA ILE A 239 -9.82 18.36 -25.35
C ILE A 239 -9.02 18.15 -26.63
N TRP A 240 -8.73 19.21 -27.38
CA TRP A 240 -7.98 19.13 -28.63
C TRP A 240 -6.63 18.42 -28.49
N SER A 241 -5.82 18.76 -27.48
CA SER A 241 -4.53 18.12 -27.18
C SER A 241 -4.71 16.64 -26.89
N MET A 242 -5.71 16.26 -26.09
CA MET A 242 -6.00 14.85 -25.80
C MET A 242 -6.50 14.08 -27.03
N ILE A 243 -7.23 14.72 -27.96
CA ILE A 243 -7.62 14.07 -29.23
C ILE A 243 -6.40 13.85 -30.13
N ARG A 244 -5.47 14.81 -30.16
CA ARG A 244 -4.32 14.76 -31.06
C ARG A 244 -3.17 13.88 -30.56
N TRP A 245 -2.98 13.79 -29.24
CA TRP A 245 -1.82 13.12 -28.64
C TRP A 245 -2.15 11.74 -28.08
N LEU A 246 -3.41 11.47 -27.68
CA LEU A 246 -3.79 10.16 -27.14
C LEU A 246 -4.60 9.35 -28.16
N PRO A 247 -4.22 8.09 -28.44
CA PRO A 247 -4.99 7.18 -29.27
C PRO A 247 -6.37 6.89 -28.67
N GLU A 248 -7.31 6.43 -29.51
CA GLU A 248 -8.64 6.05 -29.06
C GLU A 248 -8.57 4.89 -28.07
N GLY A 249 -9.04 5.12 -26.84
CA GLY A 249 -8.91 4.13 -25.77
C GLY A 249 -9.42 4.63 -24.41
N ARG A 250 -9.26 3.79 -23.39
CA ARG A 250 -9.71 4.06 -22.01
C ARG A 250 -8.98 5.23 -21.37
N LEU A 251 -7.66 5.37 -21.63
CA LEU A 251 -6.84 6.48 -21.14
C LEU A 251 -7.34 7.85 -21.58
N ARG A 252 -7.79 7.99 -22.82
CA ARG A 252 -8.34 9.26 -23.30
C ARG A 252 -9.55 9.67 -22.47
N ARG A 253 -10.37 8.72 -22.01
CA ARG A 253 -11.53 8.99 -21.14
C ARG A 253 -11.10 9.43 -19.75
N SER A 254 -10.18 8.72 -19.09
CA SER A 254 -9.71 9.06 -17.75
C SER A 254 -8.89 10.36 -17.72
N ALA A 255 -8.00 10.57 -18.70
CA ALA A 255 -7.22 11.79 -18.83
C ALA A 255 -8.12 13.02 -19.06
N LEU A 256 -9.14 12.92 -19.91
CA LEU A 256 -10.11 14.00 -20.12
C LEU A 256 -10.93 14.32 -18.87
N ALA A 257 -11.41 13.31 -18.15
CA ALA A 257 -12.13 13.51 -16.89
C ALA A 257 -11.26 14.25 -15.87
N LEU A 258 -10.00 13.84 -15.72
CA LEU A 258 -9.03 14.48 -14.81
C LEU A 258 -8.73 15.92 -15.27
N ALA A 259 -8.47 16.14 -16.55
CA ALA A 259 -8.19 17.45 -17.12
C ALA A 259 -9.37 18.43 -16.96
N VAL A 260 -10.61 17.98 -17.15
CA VAL A 260 -11.80 18.79 -16.88
C VAL A 260 -11.92 19.10 -15.38
N GLY A 261 -11.68 18.14 -14.49
CA GLY A 261 -11.67 18.41 -13.05
C GLY A 261 -10.61 19.45 -12.66
N LEU A 262 -9.37 19.23 -13.07
CA LEU A 262 -8.22 20.06 -12.69
C LEU A 262 -8.29 21.46 -13.27
N SER A 263 -8.71 21.62 -14.53
CA SER A 263 -8.91 22.93 -15.15
C SER A 263 -9.96 23.77 -14.43
N THR A 264 -11.03 23.14 -13.92
CA THR A 264 -12.07 23.88 -13.18
C THR A 264 -11.60 24.33 -11.80
N ILE A 265 -10.77 23.53 -11.13
CA ILE A 265 -10.13 23.92 -9.87
C ILE A 265 -9.17 25.08 -10.14
N LEU A 266 -8.25 24.90 -11.09
CA LEU A 266 -7.22 25.87 -11.43
C LEU A 266 -7.82 27.22 -11.82
N THR A 267 -8.82 27.24 -12.70
CA THR A 267 -9.42 28.48 -13.18
C THR A 267 -10.18 29.24 -12.10
N ILE A 268 -10.91 28.54 -11.22
CA ILE A 268 -11.62 29.19 -10.10
C ILE A 268 -10.61 29.69 -9.06
N THR A 269 -9.65 28.85 -8.66
CA THR A 269 -8.65 29.23 -7.66
C THR A 269 -7.76 30.37 -8.14
N VAL A 270 -7.31 30.38 -9.41
CA VAL A 270 -6.52 31.49 -9.96
C VAL A 270 -7.35 32.77 -10.03
N ALA A 271 -8.61 32.70 -10.48
CA ALA A 271 -9.48 33.88 -10.52
C ALA A 271 -9.70 34.48 -9.13
N THR A 272 -9.94 33.66 -8.10
CA THR A 272 -10.14 34.18 -6.73
C THR A 272 -8.84 34.57 -6.04
N SER A 273 -7.71 33.92 -6.35
CA SER A 273 -6.38 34.35 -5.90
C SER A 273 -6.02 35.72 -6.48
N LEU A 274 -6.36 36.00 -7.74
CA LEU A 274 -6.16 37.33 -8.36
C LEU A 274 -6.99 38.40 -7.64
N LEU A 275 -8.24 38.09 -7.30
CA LEU A 275 -9.08 38.99 -6.50
C LEU A 275 -8.48 39.25 -5.12
N ARG A 276 -8.02 38.20 -4.41
CA ARG A 276 -7.32 38.34 -3.12
C ARG A 276 -6.07 39.22 -3.26
N TRP A 277 -5.26 38.98 -4.29
CA TRP A 277 -4.04 39.78 -4.53
C TRP A 277 -4.37 41.26 -4.76
N GLY A 278 -5.45 41.56 -5.50
CA GLY A 278 -5.91 42.94 -5.69
C GLY A 278 -6.39 43.62 -4.40
N ILE A 279 -6.95 42.86 -3.46
CA ILE A 279 -7.37 43.38 -2.14
C ILE A 279 -6.13 43.60 -1.25
N VAL A 280 -5.25 42.60 -1.16
CA VAL A 280 -4.07 42.63 -0.26
C VAL A 280 -3.06 43.72 -0.65
N ARG A 281 -2.92 43.97 -1.95
CA ARG A 281 -1.97 44.97 -2.45
C ARG A 281 -2.40 46.42 -2.21
N ASN A 282 -3.72 46.66 -2.17
CA ASN A 282 -4.28 48.02 -2.28
C ASN A 282 -4.86 48.54 -0.96
N ALA A 283 -4.86 47.73 0.11
CA ALA A 283 -5.39 48.10 1.42
C ALA A 283 -4.42 47.69 2.54
N VAL A 284 -4.36 48.49 3.60
CA VAL A 284 -3.75 48.08 4.87
C VAL A 284 -4.78 47.21 5.59
N LEU A 285 -4.49 45.92 5.75
CA LEU A 285 -5.42 44.96 6.34
C LEU A 285 -5.04 44.63 7.79
N SER A 286 -6.04 44.52 8.64
CA SER A 286 -5.91 43.87 9.95
C SER A 286 -5.61 42.38 9.78
N ASN A 287 -4.88 41.78 10.72
CA ASN A 287 -4.54 40.35 10.73
C ASN A 287 -5.80 39.46 10.67
N ASP A 288 -6.90 39.90 11.28
CA ASP A 288 -8.17 39.17 11.27
C ASP A 288 -8.80 39.11 9.87
N VAL A 289 -8.70 40.20 9.11
CA VAL A 289 -9.22 40.26 7.72
C VAL A 289 -8.34 39.43 6.78
N VAL A 290 -7.02 39.43 6.98
CA VAL A 290 -6.10 38.57 6.22
C VAL A 290 -6.39 37.09 6.50
N ASN A 291 -6.52 36.71 7.76
CA ASN A 291 -6.87 35.34 8.15
C ASN A 291 -8.23 34.92 7.57
N LEU A 292 -9.23 35.80 7.59
CA LEU A 292 -10.54 35.54 6.99
C LEU A 292 -10.44 35.34 5.47
N LEU A 293 -9.69 36.19 4.76
CA LEU A 293 -9.45 36.06 3.32
C LEU A 293 -8.80 34.71 2.98
N ASP A 294 -7.84 34.26 3.80
CA ASP A 294 -7.11 33.02 3.58
C ASP A 294 -7.98 31.78 3.83
N GLN A 295 -8.79 31.81 4.89
CA GLN A 295 -9.75 30.77 5.19
C GLN A 295 -10.86 30.69 4.11
N VAL A 296 -11.36 31.83 3.63
CA VAL A 296 -12.36 31.88 2.54
C VAL A 296 -11.76 31.41 1.22
N GLN A 297 -10.51 31.77 0.89
CA GLN A 297 -9.82 31.29 -0.31
C GLN A 297 -9.65 29.76 -0.30
N THR A 298 -9.34 29.20 0.87
CA THR A 298 -9.25 27.74 1.06
C THR A 298 -10.61 27.08 0.85
N LEU A 299 -11.69 27.66 1.39
CA LEU A 299 -13.06 27.18 1.20
C LEU A 299 -13.50 27.23 -0.28
N ILE A 300 -13.19 28.32 -0.99
CA ILE A 300 -13.48 28.48 -2.42
C ILE A 300 -12.79 27.38 -3.22
N THR A 301 -11.51 27.12 -2.92
CA THR A 301 -10.72 26.07 -3.59
C THR A 301 -11.31 24.68 -3.33
N PHE A 302 -11.76 24.41 -2.11
CA PHE A 302 -12.44 23.16 -1.78
C PHE A 302 -13.80 23.02 -2.49
N CYS A 303 -14.58 24.11 -2.58
CA CYS A 303 -15.84 24.12 -3.33
C CYS A 303 -15.59 23.93 -4.84
N ALA A 304 -14.55 24.55 -5.39
CA ALA A 304 -14.11 24.35 -6.78
C ALA A 304 -13.71 22.89 -7.04
N PHE A 305 -13.04 22.26 -6.08
CA PHE A 305 -12.71 20.83 -6.11
C PHE A 305 -13.95 19.94 -6.17
N ILE A 306 -14.96 20.17 -5.33
CA ILE A 306 -16.23 19.43 -5.36
C ILE A 306 -16.94 19.59 -6.73
N VAL A 307 -17.01 20.81 -7.26
CA VAL A 307 -17.62 21.08 -8.56
C VAL A 307 -16.83 20.41 -9.69
N GLY A 308 -15.49 20.48 -9.65
CA GLY A 308 -14.61 19.87 -10.64
C GLY A 308 -14.72 18.36 -10.66
N LEU A 309 -14.69 17.74 -9.48
CA LEU A 309 -14.86 16.29 -9.32
C LEU A 309 -16.24 15.83 -9.81
N GLY A 310 -17.29 16.58 -9.50
CA GLY A 310 -18.63 16.31 -10.01
C GLY A 310 -18.74 16.44 -11.53
N ARG A 311 -18.07 17.42 -12.14
CA ARG A 311 -17.99 17.56 -13.61
C ARG A 311 -17.20 16.43 -14.25
N ALA A 312 -16.09 16.02 -13.65
CA ALA A 312 -15.24 14.93 -14.11
C ALA A 312 -15.98 13.58 -14.12
N LEU A 313 -16.70 13.26 -13.04
CA LEU A 313 -17.38 11.97 -12.89
C LEU A 313 -18.70 11.88 -13.66
N LEU A 314 -19.51 12.95 -13.70
CA LEU A 314 -20.82 12.92 -14.38
C LEU A 314 -20.71 13.13 -15.89
N MET A 315 -19.68 13.86 -16.34
CA MET A 315 -19.34 14.15 -17.74
C MET A 315 -20.58 14.34 -18.65
N ARG A 316 -21.41 15.33 -18.30
CA ARG A 316 -22.76 15.53 -18.89
C ARG A 316 -22.79 15.73 -20.40
N ALA A 317 -21.77 16.38 -20.97
CA ALA A 317 -21.73 16.73 -22.39
C ALA A 317 -21.28 15.56 -23.28
N HIS A 318 -20.57 14.58 -22.72
CA HIS A 318 -19.94 13.49 -23.48
C HIS A 318 -20.21 12.15 -22.77
N ALA A 319 -21.38 11.57 -23.02
CA ALA A 319 -21.83 10.31 -22.40
C ALA A 319 -20.85 9.14 -22.60
N SER A 320 -20.26 9.03 -23.80
CA SER A 320 -19.30 7.98 -24.15
C SER A 320 -17.96 8.07 -23.40
N TRP A 321 -17.67 9.20 -22.76
CA TRP A 321 -16.43 9.44 -22.02
C TRP A 321 -16.60 9.28 -20.51
N ARG A 322 -17.81 8.97 -20.02
CA ARG A 322 -18.09 8.79 -18.60
C ARG A 322 -17.35 7.58 -18.05
N LEU A 323 -16.55 7.79 -17.01
CA LEU A 323 -15.81 6.75 -16.29
C LEU A 323 -16.75 5.82 -15.48
N PRO A 324 -17.63 6.34 -14.59
CA PRO A 324 -18.65 5.52 -13.96
C PRO A 324 -19.66 4.98 -14.97
N GLN A 325 -20.01 3.70 -14.84
CA GLN A 325 -21.10 3.07 -15.59
C GLN A 325 -22.47 3.51 -15.05
N ILE A 326 -22.76 4.81 -15.12
CA ILE A 326 -24.02 5.41 -14.71
C ILE A 326 -24.81 5.75 -15.98
N PRO A 327 -26.11 5.40 -16.06
CA PRO A 327 -26.98 5.81 -17.17
C PRO A 327 -27.08 7.33 -17.34
N ASP A 328 -27.19 7.81 -18.58
CA ASP A 328 -27.25 9.25 -18.92
C ASP A 328 -28.36 10.02 -18.21
N GLN A 329 -29.50 9.37 -18.02
CA GLN A 329 -30.66 9.93 -17.32
C GLN A 329 -30.31 10.24 -15.86
N ILE A 330 -29.54 9.36 -15.20
CA ILE A 330 -29.11 9.56 -13.81
C ILE A 330 -28.02 10.64 -13.75
N ALA A 331 -27.06 10.63 -14.68
CA ALA A 331 -25.99 11.62 -14.70
C ALA A 331 -26.52 13.06 -14.93
N THR A 332 -27.51 13.22 -15.80
CA THR A 332 -28.20 14.51 -16.01
C THR A 332 -29.04 14.91 -14.79
N ALA A 333 -29.72 13.97 -14.14
CA ALA A 333 -30.48 14.22 -12.92
C ALA A 333 -29.60 14.68 -11.74
N LEU A 334 -28.40 14.08 -11.58
CA LEU A 334 -27.42 14.44 -10.57
C LEU A 334 -26.56 15.67 -10.96
N GLY A 335 -26.67 16.16 -12.19
CA GLY A 335 -25.86 17.27 -12.70
C GLY A 335 -25.88 18.57 -11.90
N ARG A 336 -26.95 18.80 -11.12
CA ARG A 336 -27.10 19.99 -10.26
C ARG A 336 -26.59 19.77 -8.84
N PHE A 337 -26.30 18.53 -8.43
CA PHE A 337 -25.88 18.21 -7.07
C PHE A 337 -24.52 18.80 -6.70
N PRO A 338 -23.42 18.60 -7.47
CA PRO A 338 -22.12 19.15 -7.12
C PRO A 338 -22.11 20.69 -6.95
N PRO A 339 -22.69 21.50 -7.86
CA PRO A 339 -22.74 22.95 -7.65
C PRO A 339 -23.70 23.38 -6.54
N ALA A 340 -24.79 22.63 -6.27
CA ALA A 340 -25.68 22.93 -5.15
C ALA A 340 -25.00 22.65 -3.80
N LEU A 341 -24.22 21.56 -3.71
CA LEU A 341 -23.43 21.22 -2.53
C LEU A 341 -22.33 22.26 -2.28
N ALA A 342 -21.58 22.63 -3.33
CA ALA A 342 -20.56 23.66 -3.24
C ALA A 342 -21.13 25.03 -2.84
N LEU A 343 -22.31 25.42 -3.35
CA LEU A 343 -22.97 26.66 -2.95
C LEU A 343 -23.44 26.64 -1.49
N ALA A 344 -24.00 25.52 -1.03
CA ALA A 344 -24.41 25.35 0.36
C ALA A 344 -23.20 25.45 1.32
N LEU A 345 -22.09 24.80 0.96
CA LEU A 345 -20.83 24.87 1.72
C LEU A 345 -20.18 26.25 1.66
N MET A 346 -20.28 26.95 0.54
CA MET A 346 -19.74 28.30 0.43
C MET A 346 -20.47 29.25 1.37
N ILE A 347 -21.80 29.26 1.34
CA ILE A 347 -22.58 30.18 2.19
C ILE A 347 -22.36 29.87 3.68
N ILE A 348 -22.52 28.60 4.06
CA ILE A 348 -22.49 28.24 5.48
C ILE A 348 -21.06 28.12 6.01
N GLY A 349 -20.13 27.63 5.18
CA GLY A 349 -18.71 27.60 5.53
C GLY A 349 -18.13 29.01 5.68
N THR A 350 -18.55 29.98 4.87
CA THR A 350 -18.13 31.39 5.08
C THR A 350 -18.64 31.90 6.42
N GLN A 351 -19.87 31.57 6.83
CA GLN A 351 -20.37 31.91 8.16
C GLN A 351 -19.55 31.27 9.28
N GLU A 352 -19.18 29.99 9.14
CA GLU A 352 -18.31 29.28 10.09
C GLU A 352 -16.93 29.95 10.22
N ARG A 353 -16.34 30.40 9.10
CA ARG A 353 -15.07 31.16 9.12
C ARG A 353 -15.22 32.52 9.79
N ILE A 354 -16.28 33.27 9.50
CA ILE A 354 -16.57 34.55 10.16
C ILE A 354 -16.70 34.36 11.68
N ASN A 355 -17.42 33.33 12.12
CA ASN A 355 -17.61 33.01 13.54
C ASN A 355 -16.29 32.62 14.23
N SER A 356 -15.41 31.90 13.53
CA SER A 356 -14.08 31.53 14.06
C SER A 356 -13.19 32.76 14.31
N VAL A 357 -13.22 33.74 13.41
CA VAL A 357 -12.42 34.98 13.51
C VAL A 357 -12.96 35.92 14.59
N ILE A 358 -14.28 36.01 14.73
CA ILE A 358 -14.94 36.83 15.76
C ILE A 358 -14.86 36.18 17.16
N ALA A 359 -14.37 34.93 17.25
CA ALA A 359 -14.38 34.11 18.46
C ALA A 359 -15.78 34.09 19.11
N SER A 360 -16.80 33.81 18.30
CA SER A 360 -18.21 33.88 18.69
C SER A 360 -18.55 32.93 19.83
N SER A 361 -19.62 33.25 20.56
CA SER A 361 -20.16 32.39 21.62
C SER A 361 -20.40 30.93 21.16
N LEU A 362 -20.19 29.98 22.09
CA LEU A 362 -20.36 28.54 21.85
C LEU A 362 -21.76 28.21 21.30
N ALA A 363 -22.79 28.92 21.78
CA ALA A 363 -24.17 28.75 21.32
C ALA A 363 -24.33 29.08 19.82
N LEU A 364 -23.70 30.15 19.34
CA LEU A 364 -23.73 30.53 17.93
C LEU A 364 -23.00 29.50 17.07
N THR A 365 -21.84 29.03 17.53
CA THR A 365 -21.05 27.98 16.84
C THR A 365 -21.83 26.67 16.71
N VAL A 366 -22.46 26.21 17.80
CA VAL A 366 -23.30 25.00 17.78
C VAL A 366 -24.51 25.17 16.87
N ALA A 367 -25.13 26.36 16.85
CA ALA A 367 -26.26 26.63 15.98
C ALA A 367 -25.89 26.64 14.49
N VAL A 368 -24.76 27.24 14.14
CA VAL A 368 -24.21 27.19 12.77
C VAL A 368 -23.85 25.76 12.37
N ASN A 369 -23.29 24.95 13.28
CA ASN A 369 -23.05 23.52 13.06
C ASN A 369 -24.35 22.72 12.82
N GLY A 370 -25.45 23.08 13.48
CA GLY A 370 -26.77 22.53 13.18
C GLY A 370 -27.23 22.90 11.75
N LEU A 371 -27.04 24.15 11.35
CA LEU A 371 -27.38 24.64 10.01
C LEU A 371 -26.54 24.01 8.89
N THR A 372 -25.22 23.84 9.10
CA THR A 372 -24.33 23.14 8.17
C THR A 372 -24.80 21.69 7.97
N ALA A 373 -25.09 20.99 9.08
CA ALA A 373 -25.56 19.61 9.07
C ALA A 373 -26.88 19.48 8.30
N LEU A 374 -27.84 20.37 8.57
CA LEU A 374 -29.13 20.40 7.90
C LEU A 374 -28.96 20.63 6.40
N ALA A 375 -28.17 21.61 5.99
CA ALA A 375 -27.97 21.95 4.59
C ALA A 375 -27.29 20.82 3.81
N VAL A 376 -26.21 20.26 4.33
CA VAL A 376 -25.51 19.12 3.70
C VAL A 376 -26.45 17.92 3.60
N SER A 377 -27.13 17.55 4.69
CA SER A 377 -28.06 16.42 4.71
C SER A 377 -29.25 16.61 3.76
N LEU A 378 -29.79 17.82 3.62
CA LEU A 378 -30.85 18.11 2.65
C LEU A 378 -30.36 18.01 1.19
N VAL A 379 -29.14 18.47 0.90
CA VAL A 379 -28.57 18.36 -0.44
C VAL A 379 -28.33 16.90 -0.83
N PHE A 380 -27.80 16.07 0.08
CA PHE A 380 -27.67 14.63 -0.11
C PHE A 380 -29.03 13.92 -0.20
N PHE A 381 -29.99 14.28 0.66
CA PHE A 381 -31.36 13.75 0.61
C PHE A 381 -32.02 14.05 -0.75
N TYR A 382 -31.92 15.29 -1.22
CA TYR A 382 -32.45 15.69 -2.52
C TYR A 382 -31.80 14.91 -3.67
N ALA A 383 -30.48 14.69 -3.61
CA ALA A 383 -29.78 13.86 -4.59
C ALA A 383 -30.27 12.40 -4.59
N LEU A 384 -30.51 11.81 -3.41
CA LEU A 384 -31.07 10.47 -3.27
C LEU A 384 -32.49 10.36 -3.81
N VAL A 385 -33.35 11.35 -3.52
CA VAL A 385 -34.73 11.41 -4.05
C VAL A 385 -34.70 11.54 -5.57
N ARG A 386 -33.85 12.41 -6.12
CA ARG A 386 -33.63 12.54 -7.57
C ARG A 386 -33.15 11.25 -8.20
N TYR A 387 -32.18 10.58 -7.59
CA TYR A 387 -31.66 9.28 -8.04
C TYR A 387 -32.77 8.23 -8.07
N ARG A 388 -33.51 8.05 -6.96
CA ARG A 388 -34.60 7.06 -6.86
C ARG A 388 -35.75 7.36 -7.81
N ARG A 389 -36.18 8.62 -7.93
CA ARG A 389 -37.27 9.01 -8.84
C ARG A 389 -36.89 8.79 -10.30
N THR A 390 -35.69 9.19 -10.70
CA THR A 390 -35.22 9.02 -12.09
C THR A 390 -35.11 7.55 -12.44
N ARG A 391 -34.51 6.75 -11.54
CA ARG A 391 -34.41 5.30 -11.72
C ARG A 391 -35.77 4.62 -11.84
N ARG A 392 -36.74 4.96 -10.98
CA ARG A 392 -38.11 4.42 -11.07
C ARG A 392 -38.83 4.86 -12.34
N ARG A 393 -38.64 6.11 -12.78
CA ARG A 393 -39.30 6.67 -13.97
C ARG A 393 -38.85 6.01 -15.28
N PHE A 394 -37.60 5.58 -15.34
CA PHE A 394 -36.99 4.96 -16.52
C PHE A 394 -36.74 3.45 -16.34
N GLU A 395 -37.31 2.84 -15.29
CA GLU A 395 -37.20 1.40 -15.01
C GLU A 395 -35.77 0.83 -15.08
N LEU A 396 -34.80 1.63 -14.64
CA LEU A 396 -33.38 1.27 -14.75
C LEU A 396 -33.03 0.13 -13.78
N GLU A 397 -32.38 -0.90 -14.31
CA GLU A 397 -31.92 -2.08 -13.56
C GLU A 397 -31.06 -1.71 -12.35
N ARG A 398 -31.06 -2.60 -11.34
CA ARG A 398 -30.18 -2.49 -10.17
C ARG A 398 -28.76 -2.86 -10.56
N PRO A 399 -27.75 -1.97 -10.40
CA PRO A 399 -26.38 -2.38 -10.60
C PRO A 399 -26.10 -3.49 -9.59
N ALA A 400 -25.53 -4.59 -10.09
CA ALA A 400 -25.19 -5.75 -9.28
C ALA A 400 -24.08 -5.40 -8.26
N GLY A 401 -24.03 -6.17 -7.17
CA GLY A 401 -22.98 -6.06 -6.15
C GLY A 401 -23.08 -4.82 -5.25
N PHE A 402 -21.95 -4.46 -4.61
CA PHE A 402 -21.87 -3.41 -3.58
C PHE A 402 -22.23 -2.02 -4.08
N VAL A 403 -22.06 -1.73 -5.38
CA VAL A 403 -22.43 -0.45 -6.00
C VAL A 403 -23.95 -0.20 -5.87
N GLY A 404 -24.76 -1.27 -5.91
CA GLY A 404 -26.20 -1.18 -5.71
C GLY A 404 -26.63 -0.83 -4.28
N LEU A 405 -25.78 -1.12 -3.29
CA LEU A 405 -26.03 -0.83 -1.86
C LEU A 405 -25.64 0.61 -1.48
N LEU A 406 -24.77 1.25 -2.24
CA LEU A 406 -24.26 2.60 -1.92
C LEU A 406 -25.39 3.64 -1.70
N PRO A 407 -26.44 3.74 -2.56
CA PRO A 407 -27.54 4.67 -2.32
C PRO A 407 -28.39 4.33 -1.08
N PHE A 408 -28.38 3.07 -0.64
CA PHE A 408 -29.04 2.66 0.59
C PHE A 408 -28.22 3.08 1.82
N ILE A 409 -26.91 2.82 1.81
CA ILE A 409 -25.98 3.23 2.88
C ILE A 409 -26.04 4.75 3.08
N VAL A 410 -25.94 5.53 2.00
CA VAL A 410 -26.03 6.99 2.07
C VAL A 410 -27.42 7.44 2.59
N ALA A 411 -28.50 6.74 2.23
CA ALA A 411 -29.84 7.07 2.75
C ALA A 411 -29.98 6.81 4.25
N VAL A 412 -29.44 5.70 4.75
CA VAL A 412 -29.40 5.40 6.19
C VAL A 412 -28.56 6.45 6.92
N TRP A 413 -27.41 6.83 6.36
CA TRP A 413 -26.50 7.79 6.99
C TRP A 413 -27.08 9.20 7.05
N VAL A 414 -27.72 9.65 5.97
CA VAL A 414 -28.50 10.91 5.94
C VAL A 414 -29.67 10.85 6.93
N GLY A 415 -30.37 9.71 7.02
CA GLY A 415 -31.44 9.50 7.99
C GLY A 415 -30.96 9.64 9.43
N LEU A 416 -29.81 9.03 9.77
CA LEU A 416 -29.19 9.14 11.08
C LEU A 416 -28.74 10.58 11.39
N SER A 417 -28.20 11.29 10.41
CA SER A 417 -27.82 12.71 10.57
C SER A 417 -29.04 13.59 10.84
N LEU A 418 -30.13 13.41 10.09
CA LEU A 418 -31.38 14.13 10.30
C LEU A 418 -32.03 13.77 11.65
N LEU A 419 -31.98 12.51 12.07
CA LEU A 419 -32.50 12.08 13.38
C LEU A 419 -31.72 12.72 14.52
N ALA A 420 -30.39 12.74 14.45
CA ALA A 420 -29.53 13.44 15.41
C ALA A 420 -29.87 14.94 15.49
N LEU A 421 -30.10 15.57 14.33
CA LEU A 421 -30.47 16.97 14.24
C LEU A 421 -31.84 17.26 14.88
N LEU A 422 -32.84 16.43 14.58
CA LEU A 422 -34.19 16.55 15.12
C LEU A 422 -34.25 16.30 16.63
N SER A 423 -33.40 15.40 17.14
CA SER A 423 -33.30 15.03 18.56
C SER A 423 -32.47 16.00 19.41
N GLY A 424 -31.89 17.05 18.81
CA GLY A 424 -31.16 18.11 19.52
C GLY A 424 -29.66 17.86 19.69
N TYR A 425 -29.10 16.83 19.03
CA TYR A 425 -27.66 16.56 19.01
C TYR A 425 -27.00 17.22 17.77
N LEU A 426 -26.91 18.55 17.79
CA LEU A 426 -26.46 19.35 16.64
C LEU A 426 -25.01 19.07 16.23
N THR A 427 -24.12 18.91 17.21
CA THR A 427 -22.71 18.57 17.01
C THR A 427 -22.52 17.16 16.44
N LEU A 428 -23.31 16.18 16.89
CA LEU A 428 -23.32 14.83 16.32
C LEU A 428 -23.85 14.85 14.87
N ALA A 429 -24.92 15.59 14.62
CA ALA A 429 -25.47 15.76 13.27
C ALA A 429 -24.45 16.39 12.32
N TYR A 430 -23.74 17.43 12.78
CA TYR A 430 -22.64 18.08 12.06
C TYR A 430 -21.51 17.11 11.75
N PHE A 431 -21.02 16.40 12.77
CA PHE A 431 -19.98 15.40 12.61
C PHE A 431 -20.36 14.36 11.54
N LEU A 432 -21.59 13.83 11.60
CA LEU A 432 -22.07 12.84 10.65
C LEU A 432 -22.19 13.39 9.23
N ALA A 433 -22.67 14.63 9.07
CA ALA A 433 -22.81 15.30 7.78
C ALA A 433 -21.44 15.61 7.15
N VAL A 434 -20.49 16.14 7.92
CA VAL A 434 -19.12 16.42 7.45
C VAL A 434 -18.40 15.11 7.12
N LYS A 435 -18.57 14.05 7.92
CA LYS A 435 -18.01 12.73 7.61
C LYS A 435 -18.60 12.14 6.32
N LEU A 436 -19.90 12.26 6.10
CA LEU A 436 -20.53 11.85 4.85
C LEU A 436 -19.96 12.60 3.65
N LEU A 437 -19.78 13.91 3.79
CA LEU A 437 -19.15 14.73 2.77
C LEU A 437 -17.71 14.28 2.49
N TRP A 438 -16.90 14.14 3.53
CA TRP A 438 -15.49 13.74 3.42
C TRP A 438 -15.33 12.39 2.75
N VAL A 439 -16.05 11.36 3.22
CA VAL A 439 -16.02 10.01 2.63
C VAL A 439 -16.47 10.04 1.17
N SER A 440 -17.49 10.83 0.83
CA SER A 440 -17.96 10.97 -0.55
C SER A 440 -16.91 11.59 -1.47
N VAL A 441 -16.20 12.62 -0.98
CA VAL A 441 -15.13 13.31 -1.71
C VAL A 441 -13.91 12.41 -1.89
N VAL A 442 -13.47 11.74 -0.81
CA VAL A 442 -12.35 10.79 -0.84
C VAL A 442 -12.64 9.63 -1.76
N ALA A 443 -13.81 8.98 -1.65
CA ALA A 443 -14.20 7.86 -2.51
C ALA A 443 -14.28 8.26 -3.99
N SER A 444 -14.85 9.44 -4.28
CA SER A 444 -14.95 9.97 -5.65
C SER A 444 -13.58 10.27 -6.27
N THR A 445 -12.67 10.84 -5.48
CA THR A 445 -11.30 11.15 -5.89
C THR A 445 -10.49 9.88 -6.09
N ALA A 446 -10.58 8.95 -5.15
CA ALA A 446 -9.91 7.65 -5.22
C ALA A 446 -10.36 6.86 -6.45
N TYR A 447 -11.67 6.82 -6.74
CA TYR A 447 -12.20 6.17 -7.94
C TYR A 447 -11.57 6.75 -9.21
N LEU A 448 -11.50 8.07 -9.33
CA LEU A 448 -10.90 8.75 -10.48
C LEU A 448 -9.41 8.42 -10.61
N LEU A 449 -8.65 8.46 -9.51
CA LEU A 449 -7.22 8.14 -9.50
C LEU A 449 -6.94 6.67 -9.82
N ILE A 450 -7.71 5.74 -9.26
CA ILE A 450 -7.60 4.29 -9.52
C ILE A 450 -7.89 3.98 -11.00
N ALA A 451 -8.91 4.62 -11.57
CA ALA A 451 -9.24 4.47 -12.98
C ALA A 451 -8.14 5.05 -13.87
N CYS A 452 -7.69 6.27 -13.59
CA CYS A 452 -6.62 6.94 -14.33
C CYS A 452 -5.31 6.17 -14.27
N PHE A 453 -4.85 5.79 -13.08
CA PHE A 453 -3.63 5.02 -12.88
C PHE A 453 -3.68 3.68 -13.60
N GLY A 454 -4.80 2.97 -13.46
CA GLY A 454 -4.99 1.69 -14.15
C GLY A 454 -4.95 1.82 -15.67
N ASP A 455 -5.57 2.87 -16.22
CA ASP A 455 -5.53 3.13 -17.66
C ASP A 455 -4.11 3.53 -18.11
N ILE A 456 -3.37 4.33 -17.32
CA ILE A 456 -1.97 4.71 -17.58
C ILE A 456 -1.10 3.44 -17.69
N CYS A 457 -1.16 2.55 -16.70
CA CYS A 457 -0.42 1.29 -16.72
C CYS A 457 -0.78 0.41 -17.92
N GLU A 458 -2.05 0.37 -18.30
CA GLU A 458 -2.51 -0.39 -19.47
C GLU A 458 -1.96 0.21 -20.77
N THR A 459 -1.88 1.54 -20.90
CA THR A 459 -1.35 2.18 -22.13
C THR A 459 0.17 2.13 -22.27
N LEU A 460 0.88 2.30 -21.16
CA LEU A 460 2.34 2.35 -21.14
C LEU A 460 2.95 0.94 -21.20
N LEU A 461 2.32 -0.04 -20.54
CA LEU A 461 2.90 -1.38 -20.39
C LEU A 461 2.16 -2.46 -21.18
N SER A 462 0.92 -2.32 -21.64
CA SER A 462 0.24 -3.45 -22.32
C SER A 462 0.79 -3.72 -23.72
N PRO A 463 1.06 -4.98 -24.10
CA PRO A 463 1.55 -5.33 -25.44
C PRO A 463 0.52 -5.08 -26.54
N LYS A 464 -0.75 -4.81 -26.18
CA LYS A 464 -1.84 -4.50 -27.11
C LYS A 464 -1.84 -3.05 -27.58
N GLN A 465 -1.11 -2.16 -26.90
CA GLN A 465 -1.10 -0.73 -27.17
C GLN A 465 0.23 -0.27 -27.79
N PRO A 466 0.21 0.76 -28.65
CA PRO A 466 1.41 1.24 -29.34
C PRO A 466 2.52 1.70 -28.38
N GLY A 467 2.15 2.31 -27.24
CA GLY A 467 3.11 2.69 -26.19
C GLY A 467 3.82 1.49 -25.57
N GLY A 468 3.07 0.44 -25.24
CA GLY A 468 3.65 -0.82 -24.77
C GLY A 468 4.49 -1.52 -25.83
N MET A 469 4.08 -1.56 -27.09
CA MET A 469 4.89 -2.17 -28.16
C MET A 469 6.27 -1.50 -28.31
N ALA A 470 6.31 -0.16 -28.27
CA ALA A 470 7.57 0.59 -28.32
C ALA A 470 8.46 0.27 -27.10
N LEU A 471 7.88 0.27 -25.90
CA LEU A 471 8.60 -0.01 -24.65
C LEU A 471 9.09 -1.46 -24.55
N GLY A 472 8.28 -2.41 -25.04
CA GLY A 472 8.63 -3.82 -25.15
C GLY A 472 9.77 -4.07 -26.13
N SER A 473 9.75 -3.38 -27.29
CA SER A 473 10.85 -3.45 -28.27
C SER A 473 12.14 -2.81 -27.76
N ALA A 474 12.07 -1.72 -26.99
CA ALA A 474 13.23 -1.04 -26.43
C ALA A 474 13.90 -1.85 -25.29
N LEU A 475 13.11 -2.57 -24.48
CA LEU A 475 13.61 -3.37 -23.36
C LEU A 475 13.80 -4.86 -23.69
N GLY A 476 13.47 -5.29 -24.91
CA GLY A 476 13.54 -6.71 -25.31
C GLY A 476 12.58 -7.63 -24.53
N LEU A 477 11.50 -7.08 -23.97
CA LEU A 477 10.56 -7.85 -23.14
C LEU A 477 9.62 -8.67 -24.02
N SER A 478 9.46 -9.95 -23.71
CA SER A 478 8.42 -10.76 -24.34
C SER A 478 7.03 -10.20 -24.01
N ALA A 479 6.09 -10.25 -24.97
CA ALA A 479 4.71 -9.77 -24.79
C ALA A 479 4.01 -10.33 -23.54
N ARG A 480 4.38 -11.55 -23.13
CA ARG A 480 3.86 -12.21 -21.92
C ARG A 480 4.30 -11.53 -20.62
N HIS A 481 5.61 -11.42 -20.39
CA HIS A 481 6.15 -10.75 -19.20
C HIS A 481 5.69 -9.29 -19.12
N GLN A 482 5.53 -8.65 -20.28
CA GLN A 482 5.01 -7.30 -20.38
C GLN A 482 3.52 -7.20 -19.96
N ALA A 483 2.66 -8.13 -20.41
CA ALA A 483 1.27 -8.20 -19.96
C ALA A 483 1.17 -8.44 -18.44
N GLN A 484 2.01 -9.35 -17.90
CA GLN A 484 2.08 -9.64 -16.47
C GLN A 484 2.56 -8.43 -15.66
N ALA A 485 3.58 -7.70 -16.14
CA ALA A 485 4.04 -6.48 -15.48
C ALA A 485 2.96 -5.40 -15.45
N SER A 486 2.23 -5.22 -16.56
CA SER A 486 1.10 -4.26 -16.65
C SER A 486 0.00 -4.59 -15.64
N THR A 487 -0.40 -5.87 -15.54
CA THR A 487 -1.47 -6.29 -14.62
C THR A 487 -1.03 -6.19 -13.16
N VAL A 488 0.19 -6.60 -12.83
CA VAL A 488 0.74 -6.52 -11.46
C VAL A 488 0.89 -5.07 -11.01
N LEU A 489 1.50 -4.21 -11.83
CA LEU A 489 1.72 -2.80 -11.48
C LEU A 489 0.39 -2.06 -11.32
N ALA A 490 -0.56 -2.27 -12.25
CA ALA A 490 -1.90 -1.71 -12.14
C ALA A 490 -2.64 -2.26 -10.91
N GLY A 491 -2.45 -3.54 -10.58
CA GLY A 491 -3.00 -4.18 -9.39
C GLY A 491 -2.51 -3.54 -8.10
N ILE A 492 -1.19 -3.52 -7.90
CA ILE A 492 -0.52 -2.93 -6.73
C ILE A 492 -0.88 -1.45 -6.58
N GLY A 493 -0.86 -0.68 -7.67
CA GLY A 493 -1.22 0.72 -7.61
C GLY A 493 -2.69 0.94 -7.25
N ARG A 494 -3.61 0.13 -7.78
CA ARG A 494 -5.03 0.21 -7.41
C ARG A 494 -5.27 -0.18 -5.96
N THR A 495 -4.59 -1.20 -5.44
CA THR A 495 -4.72 -1.62 -4.04
C THR A 495 -4.11 -0.59 -3.09
N LEU A 496 -2.94 -0.02 -3.41
CA LEU A 496 -2.31 1.04 -2.63
C LEU A 496 -3.16 2.33 -2.63
N LEU A 497 -3.72 2.71 -3.78
CA LEU A 497 -4.65 3.85 -3.88
C LEU A 497 -5.96 3.60 -3.12
N LEU A 498 -6.47 2.36 -3.11
CA LEU A 498 -7.62 1.99 -2.28
C LEU A 498 -7.28 2.08 -0.79
N LEU A 499 -6.13 1.55 -0.38
CA LEU A 499 -5.69 1.57 1.02
C LEU A 499 -5.45 2.99 1.52
N THR A 500 -4.81 3.84 0.71
CA THR A 500 -4.62 5.26 1.05
C THR A 500 -5.94 6.02 1.12
N ALA A 501 -6.86 5.80 0.16
CA ALA A 501 -8.19 6.37 0.21
C ALA A 501 -8.97 5.92 1.45
N LEU A 502 -8.80 4.66 1.83
CA LEU A 502 -9.44 4.12 2.99
C LEU A 502 -8.89 4.73 4.28
N LEU A 503 -7.57 4.79 4.41
CA LEU A 503 -6.89 5.46 5.52
C LEU A 503 -7.41 6.90 5.64
N LEU A 504 -7.41 7.67 4.55
CA LEU A 504 -7.93 9.03 4.49
C LEU A 504 -9.40 9.13 4.91
N ALA A 505 -10.25 8.17 4.55
CA ALA A 505 -11.67 8.16 4.94
C ALA A 505 -11.86 8.04 6.47
N PHE A 506 -10.93 7.38 7.17
CA PHE A 506 -10.98 7.16 8.61
C PHE A 506 -10.33 8.24 9.46
N LEU A 507 -9.45 9.05 8.89
CA LEU A 507 -8.80 10.15 9.62
C LEU A 507 -9.83 11.15 10.18
N PRO A 508 -9.57 11.76 11.36
CA PRO A 508 -10.39 12.85 11.89
C PRO A 508 -10.57 13.96 10.85
N SER A 509 -11.80 14.43 10.70
CA SER A 509 -12.14 15.47 9.73
C SER A 509 -11.41 16.76 10.12
N GLY A 510 -10.57 17.30 9.23
CA GLY A 510 -9.76 18.50 9.50
C GLY A 510 -8.25 18.26 9.65
N SER A 511 -7.78 17.02 9.51
CA SER A 511 -6.34 16.73 9.41
C SER A 511 -5.77 17.26 8.09
N SER A 512 -4.71 18.06 8.18
CA SER A 512 -3.99 18.56 7.01
C SER A 512 -3.11 17.45 6.40
N PRO A 513 -2.76 17.52 5.10
CA PRO A 513 -1.79 16.59 4.50
C PRO A 513 -0.43 16.58 5.24
N GLY A 514 -0.07 17.69 5.90
CA GLY A 514 1.13 17.77 6.75
C GLY A 514 1.02 16.93 8.01
N ASP A 515 -0.17 16.82 8.60
CA ASP A 515 -0.41 15.94 9.76
C ASP A 515 -0.26 14.46 9.40
N LEU A 516 -0.54 14.09 8.14
CA LEU A 516 -0.33 12.72 7.64
C LEU A 516 1.14 12.38 7.50
N LEU A 517 1.92 13.29 6.91
CA LEU A 517 3.36 13.13 6.79
C LEU A 517 3.98 13.06 8.19
N ALA A 518 3.56 13.95 9.10
CA ALA A 518 4.00 13.97 10.49
C ALA A 518 3.63 12.67 11.23
N SER A 519 2.40 12.16 11.05
CA SER A 519 1.94 10.92 11.69
C SER A 519 2.67 9.69 11.14
N PHE A 520 3.04 9.68 9.86
CA PHE A 520 3.86 8.63 9.26
C PHE A 520 5.32 8.69 9.73
N THR A 521 5.88 9.89 9.88
CA THR A 521 7.24 10.08 10.42
C THR A 521 7.32 9.85 11.93
N GLN A 522 6.19 9.97 12.64
CA GLN A 522 6.08 9.74 14.09
C GLN A 522 5.51 8.35 14.42
N MET A 523 5.33 7.46 13.43
CA MET A 523 5.13 6.04 13.67
C MET A 523 6.46 5.39 14.09
N ASP A 524 6.99 5.85 15.22
CA ASP A 524 7.97 5.08 15.97
C ASP A 524 7.28 3.81 16.48
N VAL A 525 7.79 2.67 16.02
CA VAL A 525 7.37 1.30 16.37
C VAL A 525 7.71 0.95 17.83
N THR A 526 8.08 1.94 18.65
CA THR A 526 8.59 1.74 20.00
C THR A 526 7.55 2.16 21.04
N SER A 527 6.88 1.14 21.59
CA SER A 527 6.30 1.09 22.94
C SER A 527 5.57 2.34 23.45
N LYS A 528 4.26 2.43 23.22
CA LYS A 528 3.38 3.14 24.18
C LYS A 528 2.96 2.17 25.27
N SER A 529 3.21 2.60 26.51
CA SER A 529 3.07 1.85 27.76
C SER A 529 1.75 1.09 27.90
N LEU A 530 1.90 -0.15 28.35
CA LEU A 530 0.89 -1.10 28.75
C LEU A 530 0.09 -0.60 29.96
N GLY A 531 -1.20 -0.95 30.00
CA GLY A 531 -1.95 -1.03 31.27
C GLY A 531 -3.07 -0.01 31.47
N ASN A 532 -4.12 -0.06 30.65
CA ASN A 532 -5.51 -0.07 31.10
C ASN A 532 -6.43 -0.28 29.88
N LEU A 533 -7.22 -1.36 29.86
CA LEU A 533 -8.24 -1.58 28.83
C LEU A 533 -9.42 -0.63 29.07
N ASN A 534 -9.26 0.63 28.67
CA ASN A 534 -10.37 1.57 28.59
C ASN A 534 -11.01 1.39 27.21
N ILE A 535 -11.93 0.43 27.10
CA ILE A 535 -12.68 0.19 25.86
C ILE A 535 -13.64 1.37 25.68
N VAL A 536 -13.23 2.36 24.89
CA VAL A 536 -14.06 3.52 24.56
C VAL A 536 -15.06 3.11 23.47
N PRO A 537 -16.36 3.50 23.56
CA PRO A 537 -17.36 3.19 22.52
C PRO A 537 -16.95 3.62 21.10
N SER A 538 -16.11 4.66 20.98
CA SER A 538 -15.51 5.10 19.72
C SER A 538 -14.57 4.04 19.11
N ASP A 539 -13.81 3.34 19.95
CA ASP A 539 -12.81 2.36 19.52
C ASP A 539 -13.53 1.08 19.03
N ILE A 540 -14.67 0.73 19.64
CA ILE A 540 -15.56 -0.34 19.16
C ILE A 540 -16.15 0.02 17.80
N LEU A 541 -16.69 1.24 17.65
CA LEU A 541 -17.26 1.68 16.39
C LEU A 541 -16.20 1.71 15.28
N MET A 542 -15.00 2.22 15.59
CA MET A 542 -13.88 2.26 14.64
C MET A 542 -13.42 0.85 14.27
N ALA A 543 -13.33 -0.06 15.23
CA ALA A 543 -12.98 -1.46 15.01
C ALA A 543 -14.03 -2.18 14.12
N LEU A 544 -15.32 -1.91 14.34
CA LEU A 544 -16.39 -2.47 13.51
C LEU A 544 -16.30 -1.98 12.07
N ILE A 545 -16.09 -0.68 11.87
CA ILE A 545 -15.95 -0.14 10.51
C ILE A 545 -14.67 -0.68 9.87
N CYS A 546 -13.55 -0.74 10.61
CA CYS A 546 -12.30 -1.33 10.14
C CYS A 546 -12.44 -2.81 9.75
N LEU A 547 -13.23 -3.59 10.50
CA LEU A 547 -13.55 -4.97 10.18
C LEU A 547 -14.33 -5.07 8.87
N VAL A 548 -15.44 -4.33 8.74
CA VAL A 548 -16.28 -4.34 7.53
C VAL A 548 -15.45 -3.96 6.31
N VAL A 549 -14.66 -2.91 6.44
CA VAL A 549 -13.79 -2.43 5.38
C VAL A 549 -12.67 -3.42 5.05
N GLY A 550 -11.99 -3.95 6.06
CA GLY A 550 -10.90 -4.89 5.88
C GLY A 550 -11.36 -6.14 5.14
N LEU A 551 -12.53 -6.67 5.52
CA LEU A 551 -13.17 -7.79 4.84
C LEU A 551 -13.54 -7.47 3.38
N LEU A 552 -14.01 -6.24 3.11
CA LEU A 552 -14.22 -5.78 1.73
C LEU A 552 -12.91 -5.71 0.95
N GLY A 553 -11.84 -5.20 1.56
CA GLY A 553 -10.51 -5.13 0.97
C GLY A 553 -9.96 -6.51 0.60
N VAL A 554 -10.06 -7.47 1.52
CA VAL A 554 -9.67 -8.87 1.27
C VAL A 554 -10.49 -9.48 0.15
N ARG A 555 -11.80 -9.23 0.11
CA ARG A 555 -12.66 -9.72 -0.96
C ARG A 555 -12.26 -9.16 -2.33
N VAL A 556 -12.04 -7.85 -2.42
CA VAL A 556 -11.58 -7.19 -3.65
C VAL A 556 -10.22 -7.74 -4.08
N LEU A 557 -9.32 -7.98 -3.12
CA LEU A 557 -8.01 -8.58 -3.40
C LEU A 557 -8.15 -10.01 -3.95
N LYS A 558 -9.02 -10.84 -3.36
CA LYS A 558 -9.30 -12.21 -3.84
C LYS A 558 -9.89 -12.23 -5.23
N GLU A 559 -10.91 -11.40 -5.48
CA GLU A 559 -11.55 -11.26 -6.80
C GLU A 559 -10.53 -10.77 -7.84
N TRP A 560 -9.72 -9.77 -7.52
CA TRP A 560 -8.67 -9.29 -8.42
C TRP A 560 -7.61 -10.35 -8.71
N PHE A 561 -7.13 -11.06 -7.68
CA PHE A 561 -6.11 -12.09 -7.81
C PHE A 561 -6.62 -13.28 -8.64
N GLY A 562 -7.86 -13.72 -8.37
CA GLY A 562 -8.50 -14.86 -9.03
C GLY A 562 -8.95 -14.58 -10.46
N GLU A 563 -9.53 -13.42 -10.73
CA GLU A 563 -10.16 -13.14 -12.04
C GLU A 563 -9.24 -12.41 -13.01
N ARG A 564 -8.15 -11.77 -12.54
CA ARG A 564 -7.28 -10.95 -13.40
C ARG A 564 -5.82 -11.36 -13.42
N LEU A 565 -5.26 -11.82 -12.30
CA LEU A 565 -3.84 -12.17 -12.26
C LEU A 565 -3.61 -13.64 -12.63
N LEU A 566 -4.29 -14.56 -11.93
CA LEU A 566 -4.10 -15.99 -12.11
C LEU A 566 -4.48 -16.53 -13.51
N PRO A 567 -5.51 -16.02 -14.20
CA PRO A 567 -5.83 -16.49 -15.55
C PRO A 567 -4.74 -16.20 -16.59
N GLU A 568 -3.86 -15.23 -16.33
CA GLU A 568 -2.71 -14.90 -17.18
C GLU A 568 -1.48 -15.81 -16.89
N THR A 569 -1.64 -16.80 -16.00
CA THR A 569 -0.62 -17.79 -15.65
C THR A 569 -0.97 -19.18 -16.22
N ASN A 570 0.04 -20.02 -16.49
CA ASN A 570 -0.18 -21.41 -16.93
C ASN A 570 -0.54 -22.35 -15.76
N MET A 571 -1.18 -21.84 -14.70
CA MET A 571 -1.51 -22.62 -13.52
C MET A 571 -2.82 -23.37 -13.71
N ASP A 572 -2.86 -24.64 -13.28
CA ASP A 572 -4.09 -25.43 -13.29
C ASP A 572 -5.15 -24.84 -12.33
N ALA A 573 -6.43 -25.04 -12.65
CA ALA A 573 -7.55 -24.48 -11.91
C ALA A 573 -7.52 -24.80 -10.39
N GLY A 574 -7.05 -26.00 -10.02
CA GLY A 574 -6.91 -26.39 -8.60
C GLY A 574 -5.83 -25.59 -7.85
N MET A 575 -4.73 -25.25 -8.52
CA MET A 575 -3.67 -24.42 -7.94
C MET A 575 -4.13 -22.96 -7.82
N GLN A 576 -4.85 -22.45 -8.83
CA GLN A 576 -5.43 -21.11 -8.78
C GLN A 576 -6.40 -20.96 -7.60
N ALA A 577 -7.33 -21.91 -7.43
CA ALA A 577 -8.28 -21.91 -6.33
C ALA A 577 -7.58 -21.94 -4.96
N SER A 578 -6.51 -22.76 -4.83
CA SER A 578 -5.73 -22.89 -3.60
C SER A 578 -4.96 -21.61 -3.24
N LEU A 579 -4.41 -20.90 -4.23
CA LEU A 579 -3.74 -19.61 -3.98
C LEU A 579 -4.75 -18.52 -3.57
N VAL A 580 -5.91 -18.46 -4.22
CA VAL A 580 -6.95 -17.46 -3.88
C VAL A 580 -7.46 -17.69 -2.46
N THR A 581 -7.66 -18.94 -2.04
CA THR A 581 -8.07 -19.25 -0.66
C THR A 581 -6.97 -18.90 0.34
N LEU A 582 -5.71 -19.22 0.05
CA LEU A 582 -4.57 -18.88 0.91
C LEU A 582 -4.43 -17.37 1.12
N ILE A 583 -4.48 -16.58 0.05
CA ILE A 583 -4.44 -15.09 0.13
C ILE A 583 -5.64 -14.57 0.92
N GLY A 584 -6.80 -15.19 0.76
CA GLY A 584 -7.98 -14.88 1.56
C GLY A 584 -7.77 -15.10 3.06
N TYR A 585 -7.15 -16.22 3.45
CA TYR A 585 -6.85 -16.50 4.86
C TYR A 585 -5.80 -15.55 5.43
N ILE A 586 -4.71 -15.31 4.69
CA ILE A 586 -3.68 -14.34 5.11
C ILE A 586 -4.30 -12.95 5.28
N GLY A 587 -5.09 -12.51 4.30
CA GLY A 587 -5.80 -11.24 4.36
C GLY A 587 -6.74 -11.15 5.54
N PHE A 588 -7.51 -12.21 5.82
CA PHE A 588 -8.41 -12.27 6.97
C PHE A 588 -7.66 -12.16 8.30
N VAL A 589 -6.58 -12.92 8.49
CA VAL A 589 -5.74 -12.86 9.71
C VAL A 589 -5.18 -11.45 9.91
N LEU A 590 -4.73 -10.80 8.83
CA LEU A 590 -4.20 -9.44 8.87
C LEU A 590 -5.29 -8.43 9.26
N VAL A 591 -6.50 -8.55 8.71
CA VAL A 591 -7.66 -7.72 9.10
C VAL A 591 -7.98 -7.90 10.58
N VAL A 592 -8.00 -9.13 11.08
CA VAL A 592 -8.23 -9.40 12.51
C VAL A 592 -7.15 -8.75 13.37
N ALA A 593 -5.86 -8.85 12.98
CA ALA A 593 -4.76 -8.22 13.69
C ALA A 593 -4.91 -6.68 13.75
N VAL A 594 -5.29 -6.05 12.64
CA VAL A 594 -5.56 -4.60 12.59
C VAL A 594 -6.75 -4.23 13.47
N VAL A 595 -7.83 -5.02 13.44
CA VAL A 595 -9.02 -4.79 14.29
C VAL A 595 -8.65 -4.90 15.78
N MET A 596 -7.86 -5.91 16.17
CA MET A 596 -7.37 -6.06 17.54
C MET A 596 -6.47 -4.88 17.95
N SER A 597 -5.62 -4.41 17.04
CA SER A 597 -4.80 -3.21 17.27
C SER A 597 -5.66 -1.95 17.46
N THR A 598 -6.71 -1.76 16.66
CA THR A 598 -7.66 -0.64 16.86
C THR A 598 -8.42 -0.71 18.18
N LEU A 599 -8.70 -1.92 18.68
CA LEU A 599 -9.27 -2.15 20.01
C LEU A 599 -8.24 -2.01 21.14
N LYS A 600 -6.97 -1.68 20.84
CA LYS A 600 -5.85 -1.60 21.78
C LYS A 600 -5.63 -2.90 22.56
N ILE A 601 -6.00 -4.03 21.98
CA ILE A 601 -5.72 -5.35 22.56
C ILE A 601 -4.24 -5.66 22.28
N SER A 602 -3.48 -5.98 23.33
CA SER A 602 -2.07 -6.33 23.18
C SER A 602 -1.93 -7.63 22.39
N LEU A 603 -1.29 -7.55 21.22
CA LEU A 603 -0.94 -8.71 20.39
C LEU A 603 0.17 -9.57 21.02
N THR A 604 0.82 -9.10 22.08
CA THR A 604 1.91 -9.78 22.80
C THR A 604 1.54 -11.20 23.24
N ASN A 605 0.31 -11.42 23.70
CA ASN A 605 -0.14 -12.75 24.12
C ASN A 605 -0.34 -13.70 22.93
N LEU A 606 -0.68 -13.16 21.76
CA LEU A 606 -0.79 -13.93 20.51
C LEU A 606 0.57 -14.25 19.92
N THR A 607 1.62 -13.47 20.23
CA THR A 607 2.98 -13.72 19.72
C THR A 607 3.46 -15.12 20.05
N TRP A 608 3.20 -15.63 21.26
CA TRP A 608 3.57 -17.01 21.62
C TRP A 608 2.85 -18.06 20.76
N VAL A 609 1.56 -17.86 20.50
CA VAL A 609 0.76 -18.76 19.64
C VAL A 609 1.24 -18.70 18.20
N VAL A 610 1.52 -17.50 17.67
CA VAL A 610 2.04 -17.30 16.32
C VAL A 610 3.44 -17.89 16.18
N SER A 611 4.31 -17.75 17.18
CA SER A 611 5.64 -18.37 17.20
C SER A 611 5.55 -19.89 17.18
N ALA A 612 4.73 -20.49 18.04
CA ALA A 612 4.55 -21.94 18.07
C ALA A 612 3.93 -22.47 16.76
N LEU A 613 2.92 -21.77 16.22
CA LEU A 613 2.30 -22.11 14.94
C LEU A 613 3.30 -21.98 13.78
N SER A 614 4.13 -20.93 13.78
CA SER A 614 5.16 -20.72 12.74
C SER A 614 6.20 -21.83 12.76
N VAL A 615 6.64 -22.25 13.95
CA VAL A 615 7.56 -23.38 14.12
C VAL A 615 6.89 -24.68 13.63
N GLY A 616 5.63 -24.92 14.00
CA GLY A 616 4.88 -26.10 13.55
C GLY A 616 4.69 -26.15 12.02
N ILE A 617 4.34 -25.01 11.41
CA ILE A 617 4.25 -24.89 9.94
C ILE A 617 5.64 -25.08 9.30
N GLY A 618 6.69 -24.53 9.90
CA GLY A 618 8.07 -24.69 9.44
C GLY A 618 8.50 -26.16 9.41
N PHE A 619 8.22 -26.91 10.48
CA PHE A 619 8.46 -28.35 10.52
C PHE A 619 7.61 -29.11 9.49
N GLY A 620 6.34 -28.74 9.31
CA GLY A 620 5.48 -29.35 8.29
C GLY A 620 5.94 -29.07 6.84
N LEU A 621 6.53 -27.90 6.59
CA LEU A 621 7.00 -27.48 5.27
C LEU A 621 8.44 -27.90 4.96
N GLN A 622 9.18 -28.40 5.95
CA GLN A 622 10.61 -28.73 5.85
C GLN A 622 10.93 -29.61 4.64
N ALA A 623 10.19 -30.72 4.45
CA ALA A 623 10.41 -31.64 3.33
C ALA A 623 10.11 -31.00 1.96
N ILE A 624 9.14 -30.08 1.89
CA ILE A 624 8.79 -29.39 0.64
C ILE A 624 9.90 -28.40 0.28
N VAL A 625 10.39 -27.63 1.25
CA VAL A 625 11.49 -26.66 1.07
C VAL A 625 12.78 -27.37 0.70
N GLN A 626 13.10 -28.50 1.34
CA GLN A 626 14.27 -29.30 1.01
C GLN A 626 14.23 -29.75 -0.45
N ASN A 627 13.13 -30.32 -0.92
CA ASN A 627 12.97 -30.74 -2.31
C ASN A 627 13.04 -29.57 -3.31
N PHE A 628 12.48 -28.42 -2.94
CA PHE A 628 12.55 -27.20 -3.75
C PHE A 628 14.00 -26.72 -3.91
N ILE A 629 14.74 -26.59 -2.80
CA ILE A 629 16.15 -26.18 -2.80
C ILE A 629 16.99 -27.17 -3.59
N SER A 630 16.79 -28.47 -3.38
CA SER A 630 17.48 -29.51 -4.17
C SER A 630 17.16 -29.40 -5.66
N GLY A 631 15.91 -29.10 -6.03
CA GLY A 631 15.55 -28.86 -7.43
C GLY A 631 16.27 -27.65 -8.04
N LEU A 632 16.41 -26.56 -7.30
CA LEU A 632 17.16 -25.38 -7.76
C LEU A 632 18.64 -25.73 -7.97
N ILE A 633 19.25 -26.45 -7.04
CA ILE A 633 20.65 -26.91 -7.14
C ILE A 633 20.85 -27.77 -8.39
N LEU A 634 19.95 -28.74 -8.65
CA LEU A 634 20.03 -29.58 -9.85
C LEU A 634 19.96 -28.76 -11.15
N LEU A 635 19.17 -27.69 -11.19
CA LEU A 635 19.04 -26.82 -12.36
C LEU A 635 20.25 -25.92 -12.57
N THR A 636 20.86 -25.44 -11.48
CA THR A 636 22.02 -24.52 -11.52
C THR A 636 23.33 -25.24 -11.73
N GLU A 637 23.61 -26.29 -10.96
CA GLU A 637 24.88 -27.04 -11.00
C GLU A 637 24.88 -28.13 -12.08
N ARG A 638 23.69 -28.60 -12.48
CA ARG A 638 23.50 -29.63 -13.52
C ARG A 638 24.35 -30.90 -13.34
N PRO A 639 24.37 -31.54 -12.15
CA PRO A 639 25.06 -32.82 -11.95
C PRO A 639 24.39 -33.98 -12.72
N VAL A 640 23.13 -33.80 -13.13
CA VAL A 640 22.38 -34.67 -14.04
C VAL A 640 21.53 -33.79 -14.96
N LYS A 641 21.28 -34.24 -16.19
CA LYS A 641 20.52 -33.50 -17.21
C LYS A 641 19.34 -34.33 -17.73
N VAL A 642 18.34 -33.64 -18.28
CA VAL A 642 17.26 -34.31 -19.02
C VAL A 642 17.87 -35.06 -20.20
N GLY A 643 17.55 -36.35 -20.32
CA GLY A 643 18.11 -37.28 -21.30
C GLY A 643 19.28 -38.13 -20.78
N ASP A 644 19.82 -37.83 -19.58
CA ASP A 644 20.84 -38.68 -18.96
C ASP A 644 20.23 -39.98 -18.43
N TRP A 645 20.97 -41.07 -18.58
CA TRP A 645 20.67 -42.34 -17.92
C TRP A 645 21.30 -42.34 -16.53
N VAL A 646 20.46 -42.43 -15.50
CA VAL A 646 20.87 -42.41 -14.10
C VAL A 646 20.42 -43.67 -13.36
N SER A 647 21.19 -44.05 -12.35
CA SER A 647 20.85 -45.09 -11.39
C SER A 647 20.97 -44.53 -9.97
N LEU A 648 19.87 -44.55 -9.21
CA LEU A 648 19.74 -44.02 -7.86
C LEU A 648 18.77 -44.88 -7.06
N ALA A 649 19.19 -45.37 -5.88
CA ALA A 649 18.34 -46.10 -4.93
C ALA A 649 17.52 -47.27 -5.55
N GLY A 650 18.11 -47.99 -6.51
CA GLY A 650 17.45 -49.11 -7.20
C GLY A 650 16.52 -48.71 -8.34
N VAL A 651 16.36 -47.41 -8.62
CA VAL A 651 15.67 -46.89 -9.80
C VAL A 651 16.70 -46.58 -10.88
N GLU A 652 16.55 -47.18 -12.05
CA GLU A 652 17.46 -47.01 -13.19
C GLU A 652 16.69 -46.68 -14.46
N GLY A 653 17.07 -45.59 -15.14
CA GLY A 653 16.41 -45.14 -16.36
C GLY A 653 16.80 -43.74 -16.80
N ASP A 654 16.10 -43.24 -17.82
CA ASP A 654 16.40 -41.95 -18.45
C ASP A 654 15.61 -40.81 -17.81
N ILE A 655 16.26 -39.69 -17.53
CA ILE A 655 15.58 -38.50 -16.98
C ILE A 655 14.71 -37.87 -18.07
N ARG A 656 13.39 -37.88 -17.87
CA ARG A 656 12.42 -37.28 -18.78
C ARG A 656 12.20 -35.79 -18.54
N ARG A 657 12.07 -35.41 -17.26
CA ARG A 657 11.95 -34.00 -16.86
C ARG A 657 12.38 -33.80 -15.41
N ILE A 658 12.95 -32.63 -15.12
CA ILE A 658 13.28 -32.18 -13.77
C ILE A 658 12.26 -31.09 -13.42
N ASN A 659 11.35 -31.39 -12.50
CA ASN A 659 10.42 -30.39 -11.96
C ASN A 659 11.00 -29.80 -10.67
N VAL A 660 10.33 -28.77 -10.15
CA VAL A 660 10.77 -28.02 -8.97
C VAL A 660 10.94 -28.91 -7.71
N ARG A 661 10.11 -29.95 -7.53
CA ARG A 661 10.14 -30.81 -6.32
C ARG A 661 10.56 -32.25 -6.57
N ALA A 662 10.45 -32.73 -7.81
CA ALA A 662 10.75 -34.11 -8.16
C ALA A 662 11.23 -34.21 -9.60
N THR A 663 12.02 -35.23 -9.87
CA THR A 663 12.54 -35.60 -11.18
C THR A 663 11.84 -36.86 -11.64
N GLU A 664 11.44 -36.89 -12.91
CA GLU A 664 10.78 -38.03 -13.53
C GLU A 664 11.78 -38.86 -14.33
N ILE A 665 11.92 -40.12 -13.94
CA ILE A 665 12.80 -41.11 -14.56
C ILE A 665 11.93 -42.11 -15.31
N GLN A 666 12.17 -42.28 -16.60
CA GLN A 666 11.53 -43.32 -17.40
C GLN A 666 12.37 -44.60 -17.33
N MET A 667 11.80 -45.67 -16.81
CA MET A 667 12.47 -46.98 -16.72
C MET A 667 12.44 -47.71 -18.07
N GLY A 668 13.22 -48.79 -18.19
CA GLY A 668 13.30 -49.60 -19.41
C GLY A 668 11.96 -50.21 -19.85
N ASP A 669 11.03 -50.44 -18.92
CA ASP A 669 9.66 -50.88 -19.18
C ASP A 669 8.71 -49.75 -19.61
N ARG A 670 9.25 -48.53 -19.82
CA ARG A 670 8.56 -47.28 -20.15
C ARG A 670 7.69 -46.69 -19.05
N SER A 671 7.65 -47.29 -17.86
CA SER A 671 6.99 -46.68 -16.70
C SER A 671 7.76 -45.44 -16.23
N THR A 672 7.09 -44.50 -15.56
CA THR A 672 7.72 -43.27 -15.06
C THR A 672 7.72 -43.29 -13.53
N VAL A 673 8.91 -43.24 -12.95
CA VAL A 673 9.11 -43.13 -11.50
C VAL A 673 9.37 -41.67 -11.15
N ILE A 674 8.66 -41.18 -10.14
CA ILE A 674 8.80 -39.82 -9.63
C ILE A 674 9.72 -39.87 -8.41
N VAL A 675 10.91 -39.31 -8.54
CA VAL A 675 11.93 -39.30 -7.48
C VAL A 675 12.03 -37.90 -6.88
N PRO A 676 11.90 -37.75 -5.54
CA PRO A 676 12.09 -36.45 -4.88
C PRO A 676 13.48 -35.87 -5.16
N ASN A 677 13.56 -34.57 -5.45
CA ASN A 677 14.84 -33.94 -5.79
C ASN A 677 15.85 -34.02 -4.65
N SER A 678 15.41 -34.06 -3.40
CA SER A 678 16.31 -34.21 -2.24
C SER A 678 17.16 -35.48 -2.32
N GLN A 679 16.62 -36.57 -2.88
CA GLN A 679 17.35 -37.84 -2.99
C GLN A 679 18.57 -37.71 -3.90
N PHE A 680 18.49 -36.93 -4.98
CA PHE A 680 19.64 -36.69 -5.88
C PHE A 680 20.79 -35.91 -5.22
N ILE A 681 20.50 -35.18 -4.14
CA ILE A 681 21.50 -34.39 -3.40
C ILE A 681 22.01 -35.17 -2.18
N THR A 682 21.13 -35.91 -1.49
CA THR A 682 21.49 -36.59 -0.24
C THR A 682 22.01 -38.01 -0.42
N GLN A 683 21.78 -38.64 -1.58
CA GLN A 683 22.16 -40.03 -1.85
C GLN A 683 23.16 -40.11 -3.02
N ASN A 684 23.88 -41.23 -3.11
CA ASN A 684 24.81 -41.47 -4.21
C ASN A 684 24.06 -41.72 -5.52
N VAL A 685 24.28 -40.86 -6.50
CA VAL A 685 23.72 -40.97 -7.86
C VAL A 685 24.81 -41.43 -8.82
N ARG A 686 24.55 -42.50 -9.59
CA ARG A 686 25.42 -42.90 -10.70
C ARG A 686 24.84 -42.35 -12.00
N ASN A 687 25.53 -41.39 -12.63
CA ASN A 687 25.19 -40.94 -13.98
C ASN A 687 25.97 -41.78 -15.00
N VAL A 688 25.26 -42.58 -15.78
CA VAL A 688 25.83 -43.57 -16.71
C VAL A 688 26.26 -42.90 -18.02
N THR A 689 25.62 -41.80 -18.42
CA THR A 689 25.85 -41.13 -19.73
C THR A 689 26.56 -39.78 -19.62
N MET A 690 27.02 -39.39 -18.43
CA MET A 690 27.69 -38.10 -18.25
C MET A 690 28.89 -37.96 -19.19
N GLY A 691 28.96 -36.86 -19.93
CA GLY A 691 30.11 -36.52 -20.77
C GLY A 691 30.36 -37.46 -21.95
N ASN A 692 29.32 -38.09 -22.51
CA ASN A 692 29.44 -39.08 -23.60
C ASN A 692 30.28 -40.30 -23.20
N ALA A 693 30.03 -40.83 -21.99
CA ALA A 693 30.71 -42.03 -21.51
C ALA A 693 30.53 -43.22 -22.47
N LEU A 694 31.61 -43.96 -22.73
CA LEU A 694 31.59 -45.19 -23.51
C LEU A 694 30.96 -46.33 -22.70
N GLY A 695 30.21 -47.20 -23.37
CA GLY A 695 29.72 -48.43 -22.76
C GLY A 695 30.82 -49.51 -22.76
N VAL A 696 30.90 -50.32 -21.71
CA VAL A 696 31.82 -51.48 -21.66
C VAL A 696 31.01 -52.76 -21.78
N VAL A 697 31.23 -53.50 -22.86
CA VAL A 697 30.67 -54.83 -23.07
C VAL A 697 31.69 -55.84 -22.56
N GLY A 698 31.30 -56.63 -21.55
CA GLY A 698 32.12 -57.72 -21.00
C GLY A 698 31.45 -59.07 -21.21
N ILE A 699 32.21 -60.04 -21.73
CA ILE A 699 31.80 -61.45 -21.83
C ILE A 699 32.81 -62.27 -21.04
N THR A 700 32.32 -63.07 -20.10
CA THR A 700 33.14 -64.02 -19.32
C THR A 700 32.70 -65.43 -19.67
N LEU A 701 33.67 -66.27 -20.04
CA LEU A 701 33.47 -67.66 -20.43
C LEU A 701 34.31 -68.57 -19.57
N THR A 702 33.77 -69.74 -19.25
CA THR A 702 34.47 -70.81 -18.54
C THR A 702 34.70 -71.98 -19.51
N LEU A 703 35.96 -72.34 -19.72
CA LEU A 703 36.39 -73.32 -20.72
C LEU A 703 37.11 -74.49 -20.04
N PRO A 704 37.06 -75.71 -20.60
CA PRO A 704 37.80 -76.86 -20.06
C PRO A 704 39.32 -76.61 -20.06
N LEU A 705 40.04 -77.20 -19.09
CA LEU A 705 41.50 -77.05 -18.92
C LEU A 705 42.32 -77.48 -20.14
N GLU A 706 41.77 -78.38 -20.96
CA GLU A 706 42.41 -78.96 -22.15
C GLU A 706 42.32 -78.05 -23.39
N THR A 707 41.68 -76.88 -23.27
CA THR A 707 41.48 -75.95 -24.39
C THR A 707 42.72 -75.09 -24.64
N ASP A 708 43.10 -74.89 -25.90
CA ASP A 708 44.17 -73.95 -26.26
C ASP A 708 43.74 -72.49 -26.01
N VAL A 709 44.29 -71.91 -24.94
CA VAL A 709 43.99 -70.55 -24.48
C VAL A 709 44.39 -69.50 -25.52
N LEU A 710 45.46 -69.73 -26.28
CA LEU A 710 45.94 -68.76 -27.28
C LEU A 710 44.99 -68.72 -28.48
N GLN A 711 44.54 -69.89 -28.94
CA GLN A 711 43.58 -70.00 -30.03
C GLN A 711 42.22 -69.34 -29.67
N ILE A 712 41.75 -69.52 -28.44
CA ILE A 712 40.51 -68.89 -27.97
C ILE A 712 40.67 -67.38 -27.80
N ARG A 713 41.83 -66.93 -27.32
CA ARG A 713 42.13 -65.50 -27.21
C ARG A 713 42.04 -64.81 -28.56
N GLU A 714 42.64 -65.38 -29.60
CA GLU A 714 42.58 -64.85 -30.96
C GLU A 714 41.15 -64.84 -31.50
N LEU A 715 40.38 -65.92 -31.30
CA LEU A 715 38.98 -65.99 -31.71
C LEU A 715 38.13 -64.91 -31.03
N LEU A 716 38.29 -64.71 -29.72
CA LEU A 716 37.54 -63.71 -28.98
C LEU A 716 37.93 -62.30 -29.38
N LEU A 717 39.22 -62.04 -29.62
CA LEU A 717 39.68 -60.75 -30.15
C LEU A 717 39.09 -60.52 -31.55
N GLN A 718 39.15 -61.50 -32.44
CA GLN A 718 38.61 -61.39 -33.79
C GLN A 718 37.09 -61.15 -33.78
N ALA A 719 36.34 -61.87 -32.95
CA ALA A 719 34.90 -61.68 -32.80
C ALA A 719 34.54 -60.28 -32.26
N PHE A 720 35.35 -59.72 -31.37
CA PHE A 720 35.14 -58.36 -30.86
C PHE A 720 35.54 -57.29 -31.90
N THR A 721 36.60 -57.50 -32.67
CA THR A 721 37.05 -56.54 -33.71
C THR A 721 36.14 -56.53 -34.93
N GLU A 722 35.54 -57.65 -35.31
CA GLU A 722 34.65 -57.73 -36.47
C GLU A 722 33.23 -57.19 -36.21
N HIS A 723 32.86 -56.96 -34.95
CA HIS A 723 31.50 -56.55 -34.59
C HIS A 723 31.31 -55.04 -34.74
N GLU A 724 30.40 -54.61 -35.62
CA GLU A 724 30.17 -53.21 -36.01
C GLU A 724 29.96 -52.23 -34.83
N ALA A 725 29.33 -52.69 -33.74
CA ALA A 725 29.07 -51.84 -32.57
C ALA A 725 30.28 -51.58 -31.65
N ILE A 726 31.39 -52.33 -31.79
CA ILE A 726 32.60 -52.19 -30.97
C ILE A 726 33.51 -51.13 -31.58
N LEU A 727 34.10 -50.29 -30.73
CA LEU A 727 35.06 -49.27 -31.12
C LEU A 727 36.46 -49.85 -31.25
N ASP A 728 37.18 -49.45 -32.30
CA ASP A 728 38.60 -49.75 -32.47
C ASP A 728 39.48 -49.03 -31.44
N THR A 729 39.00 -47.88 -30.93
CA THR A 729 39.67 -47.07 -29.92
C THR A 729 38.69 -46.69 -28.80
N PRO A 730 38.88 -47.17 -27.55
CA PRO A 730 39.93 -48.08 -27.06
C PRO A 730 39.77 -49.52 -27.59
N ALA A 731 40.90 -50.15 -27.92
CA ALA A 731 40.92 -51.49 -28.52
C ALA A 731 40.34 -52.56 -27.57
N PRO A 732 39.65 -53.58 -28.10
CA PRO A 732 39.16 -54.70 -27.31
C PRO A 732 40.32 -55.48 -26.69
N SER A 733 40.08 -56.04 -25.51
CA SER A 733 41.07 -56.83 -24.79
C SER A 733 40.48 -58.12 -24.24
N VAL A 734 41.28 -59.17 -24.31
CA VAL A 734 40.96 -60.48 -23.74
C VAL A 734 41.97 -60.78 -22.66
N THR A 735 41.49 -61.00 -21.44
CA THR A 735 42.29 -61.29 -20.27
C THR A 735 41.96 -62.66 -19.71
N PHE A 736 42.99 -63.37 -19.28
CA PHE A 736 42.84 -64.57 -18.48
C PHE A 736 42.53 -64.14 -17.04
N LYS A 737 41.34 -64.46 -16.54
CA LYS A 737 40.84 -63.92 -15.26
C LYS A 737 41.23 -64.81 -14.08
N ASP A 738 40.98 -66.11 -14.19
CA ASP A 738 41.25 -67.07 -13.12
C ASP A 738 41.33 -68.51 -13.64
N LEU A 739 42.01 -69.39 -12.88
CA LEU A 739 42.12 -70.83 -13.13
C LEU A 739 41.39 -71.58 -12.00
N THR A 740 40.26 -72.22 -12.31
CA THR A 740 39.45 -72.92 -11.31
C THR A 740 39.39 -74.42 -11.57
N ASN A 741 38.99 -75.21 -10.57
CA ASN A 741 38.81 -76.67 -10.70
C ASN A 741 37.75 -77.06 -11.75
N THR A 742 36.88 -76.12 -12.13
CA THR A 742 35.84 -76.31 -13.15
C THR A 742 36.27 -75.83 -14.53
N GLY A 743 37.41 -75.14 -14.67
CA GLY A 743 37.90 -74.66 -15.95
C GLY A 743 38.66 -73.33 -15.91
N LEU A 744 39.13 -72.93 -17.08
CA LEU A 744 39.81 -71.67 -17.41
C LEU A 744 38.77 -70.55 -17.56
N ILE A 745 38.86 -69.46 -16.79
CA ILE A 745 37.95 -68.31 -16.91
C ILE A 745 38.62 -67.22 -17.74
N ILE A 746 38.07 -66.96 -18.92
CA ILE A 746 38.54 -65.92 -19.84
C ILE A 746 37.50 -64.79 -19.90
N SER A 747 37.96 -63.55 -19.84
CA SER A 747 37.13 -62.35 -19.94
C SER A 747 37.52 -61.54 -21.16
N ALA A 748 36.60 -61.35 -22.10
CA ALA A 748 36.74 -60.42 -23.22
C ALA A 748 35.97 -59.13 -22.91
N SER A 749 36.59 -57.99 -23.19
CA SER A 749 35.98 -56.67 -23.00
C SER A 749 36.20 -55.78 -24.22
N GLY A 750 35.17 -55.01 -24.57
CA GLY A 750 35.20 -54.05 -25.67
C GLY A 750 34.36 -52.83 -25.33
N TYR A 751 34.72 -51.69 -25.93
CA TYR A 751 33.99 -50.44 -25.75
C TYR A 751 32.99 -50.24 -26.87
N VAL A 752 31.81 -49.69 -26.55
CA VAL A 752 30.77 -49.32 -27.51
C VAL A 752 30.46 -47.84 -27.37
N ASN A 753 29.95 -47.22 -28.44
CA ASN A 753 29.71 -45.77 -28.53
C ASN A 753 28.66 -45.25 -27.51
N SER A 754 27.84 -46.12 -26.93
CA SER A 754 26.88 -45.74 -25.90
C SER A 754 26.64 -46.86 -24.89
N PRO A 755 26.48 -46.57 -23.59
CA PRO A 755 26.06 -47.55 -22.61
C PRO A 755 24.74 -48.25 -22.98
N ARG A 756 23.87 -47.57 -23.75
CA ARG A 756 22.58 -48.12 -24.19
C ARG A 756 22.71 -49.24 -25.22
N SER A 757 23.81 -49.29 -25.99
CA SER A 757 24.03 -50.35 -26.98
C SER A 757 24.71 -51.59 -26.40
N VAL A 758 25.17 -51.54 -25.14
CA VAL A 758 25.89 -52.64 -24.47
C VAL A 758 25.08 -53.92 -24.46
N GLY A 759 23.77 -53.85 -24.16
CA GLY A 759 22.90 -55.03 -24.09
C GLY A 759 22.77 -55.75 -25.43
N GLY A 760 22.52 -55.00 -26.52
CA GLY A 760 22.42 -55.54 -27.87
C GLY A 760 23.75 -56.14 -28.34
N ALA A 761 24.83 -55.34 -28.28
CA ALA A 761 26.16 -55.78 -28.68
C ALA A 761 26.63 -57.02 -27.90
N ARG A 762 26.38 -57.09 -26.58
CA ARG A 762 26.70 -58.27 -25.78
C ARG A 762 25.94 -59.51 -26.26
N SER A 763 24.66 -59.38 -26.58
CA SER A 763 23.84 -60.49 -27.07
C SER A 763 24.35 -61.00 -28.41
N ASP A 764 24.61 -60.09 -29.36
CA ASP A 764 25.07 -60.42 -30.71
C ASP A 764 26.48 -61.06 -30.69
N LEU A 765 27.37 -60.54 -29.85
CA LEU A 765 28.69 -61.13 -29.60
C LEU A 765 28.59 -62.52 -28.96
N LEU A 766 27.69 -62.72 -27.99
CA LEU A 766 27.50 -64.04 -27.39
C LEU A 766 27.02 -65.06 -28.43
N PHE A 767 26.09 -64.70 -29.31
CA PHE A 767 25.66 -65.59 -30.41
C PHE A 767 26.82 -65.92 -31.37
N THR A 768 27.60 -64.91 -31.75
CA THR A 768 28.74 -65.08 -32.66
C THR A 768 29.83 -65.95 -32.05
N VAL A 769 30.20 -65.67 -30.80
CA VAL A 769 31.23 -66.42 -30.07
C VAL A 769 30.79 -67.87 -29.84
N LEU A 770 29.55 -68.10 -29.42
CA LEU A 770 29.02 -69.47 -29.24
C LEU A 770 28.96 -70.25 -30.57
N GLY A 771 28.64 -69.59 -31.67
CA GLY A 771 28.67 -70.19 -33.02
C GLY A 771 30.07 -70.65 -33.39
N ARG A 772 31.07 -69.77 -33.26
CA ARG A 772 32.47 -70.08 -33.60
C ARG A 772 33.10 -71.14 -32.68
N LEU A 773 32.77 -71.11 -31.39
CA LEU A 773 33.23 -72.15 -30.46
C LEU A 773 32.70 -73.54 -30.85
N ARG A 774 31.46 -73.61 -31.36
CA ARG A 774 30.86 -74.86 -31.84
C ARG A 774 31.52 -75.38 -33.11
N GLU A 775 31.87 -74.49 -34.05
CA GLU A 775 32.58 -74.86 -35.30
C GLU A 775 33.97 -75.46 -35.02
N LEU A 776 34.65 -74.99 -33.96
CA LEU A 776 35.94 -75.51 -33.52
C LEU A 776 35.85 -76.76 -32.63
N GLY A 777 34.65 -77.25 -32.32
CA GLY A 777 34.46 -78.41 -31.44
C GLY A 777 34.81 -78.15 -29.98
N VAL A 778 34.93 -76.90 -29.56
CA VAL A 778 35.27 -76.53 -28.17
C VAL A 778 34.01 -76.58 -27.32
N ALA A 779 33.90 -77.61 -26.49
CA ALA A 779 32.80 -77.74 -25.54
C ALA A 779 32.92 -76.69 -24.42
N LEU A 780 31.79 -76.06 -24.07
CA LEU A 780 31.72 -75.28 -22.83
C LEU A 780 31.89 -76.22 -21.63
N SER A 781 32.59 -75.77 -20.60
CA SER A 781 32.88 -76.63 -19.44
C SER A 781 31.57 -77.06 -18.76
N ALA A 782 31.38 -78.37 -18.64
CA ALA A 782 30.34 -78.97 -17.81
C ALA A 782 30.89 -79.21 -16.40
N PRO A 783 30.08 -79.07 -15.33
CA PRO A 783 30.52 -79.35 -13.97
C PRO A 783 31.05 -80.79 -13.88
N GLN A 784 32.34 -80.95 -13.58
CA GLN A 784 32.99 -82.24 -13.46
C GLN A 784 32.56 -82.90 -12.14
N SER A 785 32.00 -84.12 -12.23
CA SER A 785 31.69 -84.96 -11.07
C SER A 785 32.78 -86.02 -10.96
N MET A 786 33.60 -85.95 -9.90
CA MET A 786 34.52 -87.03 -9.55
C MET A 786 33.79 -88.01 -8.65
N VAL A 787 33.50 -89.22 -9.15
CA VAL A 787 32.99 -90.33 -8.36
C VAL A 787 34.15 -91.25 -8.01
N LEU A 788 34.55 -91.27 -6.74
CA LEU A 788 35.53 -92.23 -6.22
C LEU A 788 34.84 -93.59 -6.04
N ILE A 789 35.16 -94.56 -6.91
CA ILE A 789 34.75 -95.95 -6.76
C ILE A 789 35.85 -96.68 -5.97
N ASN A 790 35.56 -97.06 -4.73
CA ASN A 790 36.50 -97.80 -3.90
C ASN A 790 36.28 -99.31 -4.15
N GLU A 791 37.14 -99.97 -4.93
CA GLU A 791 37.07 -101.43 -5.20
C GLU A 791 37.55 -102.29 -4.01
N GLY A 792 37.02 -102.03 -2.81
CA GLY A 792 37.51 -102.60 -1.55
C GLY A 792 36.44 -102.97 -0.52
N ALA A 793 35.20 -103.27 -0.93
CA ALA A 793 34.14 -103.71 -0.02
C ALA A 793 33.16 -104.71 -0.67
N GLY A 794 33.70 -105.75 -1.32
CA GLY A 794 32.92 -106.77 -2.06
C GLY A 794 33.35 -108.22 -1.79
N LYS A 795 33.86 -108.51 -0.58
CA LYS A 795 33.99 -109.88 -0.07
C LYS A 795 33.37 -109.97 1.33
N GLU A 796 32.05 -109.87 1.39
CA GLU A 796 31.27 -110.47 2.46
C GLU A 796 30.45 -111.60 1.83
N THR A 797 30.88 -112.83 2.09
CA THR A 797 30.12 -114.06 1.81
C THR A 797 28.95 -114.17 2.80
N PRO A 798 27.80 -114.73 2.39
CA PRO A 798 26.54 -114.69 3.15
C PRO A 798 26.41 -115.85 4.15
N GLU A 799 25.92 -115.57 5.35
CA GLU A 799 25.30 -116.47 6.34
C GLU A 799 25.05 -115.61 7.60
N GLU A 800 23.96 -115.62 8.35
CA GLU A 800 22.64 -116.25 8.34
C GLU A 800 21.87 -115.51 9.46
N ASN A 801 20.57 -115.28 9.29
CA ASN A 801 19.73 -114.53 10.25
C ASN A 801 19.54 -115.32 11.57
N PRO A 802 19.16 -114.65 12.66
CA PRO A 802 17.73 -114.73 13.01
C PRO A 802 17.01 -113.38 13.05
#